data_AF-A0A2S7JMR2-F1
#
_entry.id   AF-A0A2S7JMR2-F1
#
_cell.length_a   1.000
_cell.length_b   1.000
_cell.length_c   1.000
_cell.angle_alpha   90.00
_cell.angle_beta   90.00
_cell.angle_gamma   90.00
#
_symmetry.space_group_name_H-M   'P 1'
#
loop_
_entity.id
_entity.type
_entity.pdbx_description
1 polymer ?
#
loop_
_entity_poly.entity_id
_entity_poly.type
_entity_poly.pdbx_seq_one_letter_code
_entity_poly.pdbx_strand_id
1 'polypeptide(L)'
;MKIVIVASSPDCNTANLQTLLQASGLQAARPSAKYGHTASDWHSKIYTALDHDIDGLTTQSPLPVGIAWLDLAVDLMVSNIDQVEWGFADARATWLLDFWRNVDPQSRFVLAYTPPQHLDLSSPQALNTWLSYSGELLRFYKANKARTILVDNSEVGIYPARLAYTCQKTWSLTTVDWQKLGTVAASASPSTYGPVPSLAAKLGKLLHQSRTPLLNPSTAVMSTKKSGKPQGMLGALFALFGKSKQLSEDLDRTQAELAQTNGQLSQANLLLSDLGQEKQNLQTQAQDLQTQISSLQAQAQTLQAERQTLQAQISALQTQNQAQSQEGELLLSQLHQVQEELERYALQNKQVQEQLAKTVAAEAALKAQLDNVTQALEAKSNDLAARAKELVDAQAAAQTASAAAQAAAVKAKQEADAAASGAKAQLDAKAKELADKNNELAAKVKQLTDAQAAAQSAGAAAQAAAAQAKQEAEAALSAVKAERDTQAQLLQQAQAKHQDSTQENELLLLQLMQAQEELVEYYEQKGEFEKRYLAYKARWDRLETRMPNYLDFGAMDIVNVDSMSDTPSITWQVKDFAQAGVALSEFSFVTVLQDGHPGIGLVKDGKPQAFGPKLLNTDKDHLATFLALGTTEFRQLTAAVSILAQLDAGQWQGFVFPPQFDLGFWRASLQTLIAQLKTLPALLRYDDVHLKRELINPDYEHLWLEFHGLSLGTTQLKKFEIRLGAALVQATGFSQYPKFEIPLIDGKTKPFESWYAESHDDSGAKLELRFSIDKNAFDVAVWSKLADADKALLARVIYAMPDALKRLDAQKVSIHRSWATWVNFATDAVRVLERNRTEPAKLAPSAAPKLQPPTAAPQAAAPQAEPPSKPLAPLPAEPKAADKVIHIAATPVPSKYNMANGMTAKQAKQARRAKA
;
A
#
# COMPACT_ATOMS: atom_id res chain seq x y z
N MET A 1 -26.78 16.15 -17.95
CA MET A 1 -26.70 16.13 -16.49
C MET A 1 -25.71 17.20 -16.05
N LYS A 2 -26.12 18.16 -15.24
CA LYS A 2 -25.24 19.09 -14.53
C LYS A 2 -25.56 18.97 -13.04
N ILE A 3 -24.59 18.54 -12.24
CA ILE A 3 -24.75 18.42 -10.80
C ILE A 3 -24.22 19.73 -10.18
N VAL A 4 -24.98 20.36 -9.28
CA VAL A 4 -24.52 21.52 -8.50
C VAL A 4 -24.51 21.16 -7.02
N ILE A 5 -23.34 21.25 -6.41
CA ILE A 5 -23.11 20.93 -4.99
C ILE A 5 -22.80 22.23 -4.27
N VAL A 6 -23.59 22.57 -3.25
CA VAL A 6 -23.31 23.73 -2.39
C VAL A 6 -22.56 23.25 -1.17
N ALA A 7 -21.36 23.80 -0.98
CA ALA A 7 -20.54 23.63 0.21
C ALA A 7 -20.31 25.01 0.86
N SER A 8 -20.17 25.06 2.17
CA SER A 8 -20.04 26.33 2.88
C SER A 8 -19.39 26.18 4.25
N SER A 9 -19.02 27.32 4.84
CA SER A 9 -18.79 27.39 6.28
C SER A 9 -20.11 27.15 7.04
N PRO A 10 -20.08 26.67 8.31
CA PRO A 10 -21.29 26.24 9.02
C PRO A 10 -22.25 27.38 9.37
N ASP A 11 -21.73 28.61 9.42
CA ASP A 11 -22.49 29.86 9.59
C ASP A 11 -23.37 30.24 8.37
N CYS A 12 -23.15 29.63 7.21
CA CYS A 12 -23.93 29.90 6.01
C CYS A 12 -25.22 29.08 5.98
N ASN A 13 -26.36 29.73 5.71
CA ASN A 13 -27.64 29.03 5.58
C ASN A 13 -27.72 28.30 4.23
N THR A 14 -27.27 27.05 4.21
CA THR A 14 -27.29 26.14 3.06
C THR A 14 -28.69 25.91 2.49
N ALA A 15 -29.72 25.86 3.34
CA ALA A 15 -31.11 25.69 2.90
C ALA A 15 -31.62 26.91 2.09
N ASN A 16 -31.26 28.13 2.48
CA ASN A 16 -31.55 29.34 1.69
C ASN A 16 -30.82 29.32 0.34
N LEU A 17 -29.54 28.91 0.32
CA LEU A 17 -28.77 28.78 -0.92
C LEU A 17 -29.37 27.71 -1.86
N GLN A 18 -29.79 26.57 -1.31
CA GLN A 18 -30.46 25.51 -2.08
C GLN A 18 -31.80 26.00 -2.64
N THR A 19 -32.63 26.66 -1.83
CA THR A 19 -33.93 27.23 -2.25
C THR A 19 -33.75 28.26 -3.37
N LEU A 20 -32.72 29.11 -3.28
CA LEU A 20 -32.37 30.10 -4.29
C LEU A 20 -31.92 29.46 -5.61
N LEU A 21 -31.10 28.40 -5.55
CA LEU A 21 -30.70 27.65 -6.75
C LEU A 21 -31.88 26.86 -7.34
N GLN A 22 -32.82 26.37 -6.53
CA GLN A 22 -34.05 25.74 -7.01
C GLN A 22 -34.97 26.73 -7.75
N ALA A 23 -35.12 27.94 -7.21
CA ALA A 23 -35.73 29.06 -7.93
C ALA A 23 -34.91 29.52 -9.16
N SER A 24 -33.66 29.03 -9.31
CA SER A 24 -32.81 29.17 -10.50
C SER A 24 -32.88 27.99 -11.47
N GLY A 25 -33.92 27.14 -11.35
CA GLY A 25 -34.15 25.99 -12.24
C GLY A 25 -33.44 24.69 -11.85
N LEU A 26 -32.64 24.70 -10.78
CA LEU A 26 -31.94 23.50 -10.29
C LEU A 26 -32.92 22.53 -9.61
N GLN A 27 -33.01 21.30 -10.06
CA GLN A 27 -33.88 20.30 -9.43
C GLN A 27 -33.29 19.78 -8.12
N ALA A 28 -34.15 19.40 -7.17
CA ALA A 28 -33.71 18.88 -5.87
C ALA A 28 -33.18 17.44 -6.02
N ALA A 29 -32.03 17.14 -5.42
CA ALA A 29 -31.53 15.77 -5.33
C ALA A 29 -32.60 14.82 -4.74
N ARG A 30 -33.07 13.88 -5.55
CA ARG A 30 -33.87 12.73 -5.09
C ARG A 30 -32.99 11.81 -4.25
N PRO A 31 -33.55 11.11 -3.24
CA PRO A 31 -32.86 10.05 -2.54
C PRO A 31 -32.37 8.94 -3.48
N SER A 32 -31.35 8.22 -3.06
CA SER A 32 -30.78 7.08 -3.78
C SER A 32 -31.78 5.91 -3.86
N ALA A 33 -31.87 5.21 -4.98
CA ALA A 33 -32.94 4.24 -5.26
C ALA A 33 -32.71 2.89 -4.56
N LYS A 34 -31.44 2.48 -4.38
CA LYS A 34 -31.07 1.22 -3.72
C LYS A 34 -31.14 1.30 -2.19
N TYR A 35 -30.93 2.49 -1.62
CA TYR A 35 -30.77 2.68 -0.17
C TYR A 35 -31.72 3.71 0.45
N GLY A 36 -32.41 4.54 -0.34
CA GLY A 36 -33.31 5.59 0.13
C GLY A 36 -32.60 6.80 0.76
N HIS A 37 -31.30 6.98 0.51
CA HIS A 37 -30.48 7.98 1.20
C HIS A 37 -30.41 9.31 0.43
N THR A 38 -30.64 10.44 1.11
CA THR A 38 -30.31 11.76 0.57
C THR A 38 -28.80 12.01 0.60
N ALA A 39 -28.34 13.09 -0.03
CA ALA A 39 -26.95 13.54 0.11
C ALA A 39 -26.56 13.86 1.58
N SER A 40 -27.51 14.34 2.39
CA SER A 40 -27.28 14.60 3.81
C SER A 40 -27.14 13.30 4.62
N ASP A 41 -27.93 12.28 4.31
CA ASP A 41 -27.80 10.94 4.92
C ASP A 41 -26.47 10.29 4.53
N TRP A 42 -26.04 10.47 3.28
CA TRP A 42 -24.74 10.02 2.78
C TRP A 42 -23.59 10.68 3.55
N HIS A 43 -23.64 12.00 3.76
CA HIS A 43 -22.67 12.70 4.60
C HIS A 43 -22.71 12.19 6.06
N SER A 44 -23.88 12.14 6.70
CA SER A 44 -24.00 11.65 8.08
C SER A 44 -23.39 10.24 8.24
N LYS A 45 -23.58 9.36 7.25
CA LYS A 45 -23.01 8.00 7.23
C LYS A 45 -21.50 7.97 7.09
N ILE A 46 -20.90 8.75 6.18
CA ILE A 46 -19.43 8.75 6.03
C ILE A 46 -18.73 9.41 7.22
N TYR A 47 -19.31 10.45 7.83
CA TYR A 47 -18.77 11.03 9.07
C TYR A 47 -18.82 10.04 10.23
N THR A 48 -19.97 9.40 10.46
CA THR A 48 -20.11 8.36 11.50
C THR A 48 -19.13 7.19 11.29
N ALA A 49 -18.93 6.76 10.05
CA ALA A 49 -18.07 5.62 9.72
C ALA A 49 -16.57 5.94 9.68
N LEU A 50 -16.18 7.22 9.71
CA LEU A 50 -14.80 7.67 9.88
C LEU A 50 -14.48 8.10 11.33
N ASP A 51 -15.44 7.98 12.26
CA ASP A 51 -15.36 8.44 13.65
C ASP A 51 -15.13 9.97 13.78
N HIS A 52 -15.75 10.75 12.87
CA HIS A 52 -15.76 12.21 12.90
C HIS A 52 -17.09 12.75 13.46
N ASP A 53 -17.01 13.94 14.07
CA ASP A 53 -18.15 14.77 14.46
C ASP A 53 -19.19 14.89 13.32
N ILE A 54 -20.45 14.53 13.61
CA ILE A 54 -21.52 14.40 12.60
C ILE A 54 -21.89 15.72 11.91
N ASP A 55 -21.61 16.86 12.56
CA ASP A 55 -21.80 18.22 12.02
C ASP A 55 -20.52 18.75 11.31
N GLY A 56 -19.40 18.03 11.43
CA GLY A 56 -18.12 18.35 10.81
C GLY A 56 -17.42 19.61 11.36
N LEU A 57 -17.83 20.12 12.52
CA LEU A 57 -17.35 21.38 13.10
C LEU A 57 -15.92 21.25 13.64
N THR A 58 -15.52 20.05 14.07
CA THR A 58 -14.16 19.76 14.58
C THR A 58 -13.16 19.39 13.48
N THR A 59 -13.61 19.18 12.24
CA THR A 59 -12.77 18.74 11.12
C THR A 59 -11.90 19.88 10.60
N GLN A 60 -10.63 19.58 10.25
CA GLN A 60 -9.63 20.58 9.88
C GLN A 60 -8.91 20.28 8.55
N SER A 61 -9.19 19.14 7.93
CA SER A 61 -8.59 18.68 6.67
C SER A 61 -9.61 17.87 5.84
N PRO A 62 -9.44 17.80 4.50
CA PRO A 62 -10.29 16.96 3.65
C PRO A 62 -10.28 15.48 4.06
N LEU A 63 -11.44 14.82 4.01
CA LEU A 63 -11.61 13.45 4.48
C LEU A 63 -11.20 12.41 3.41
N PRO A 64 -10.48 11.34 3.78
CA PRO A 64 -10.07 10.29 2.85
C PRO A 64 -11.24 9.34 2.52
N VAL A 65 -11.82 9.48 1.33
CA VAL A 65 -12.97 8.68 0.89
C VAL A 65 -12.54 7.41 0.14
N GLY A 66 -12.70 6.25 0.78
CA GLY A 66 -12.44 4.94 0.17
C GLY A 66 -13.48 4.49 -0.88
N ILE A 67 -13.08 3.56 -1.75
CA ILE A 67 -13.86 3.10 -2.92
C ILE A 67 -15.29 2.63 -2.57
N ALA A 68 -15.51 2.04 -1.39
CA ALA A 68 -16.83 1.56 -0.96
C ALA A 68 -17.92 2.66 -0.95
N TRP A 69 -17.54 3.92 -0.67
CA TRP A 69 -18.46 5.06 -0.66
C TRP A 69 -18.90 5.50 -2.06
N LEU A 70 -18.17 5.08 -3.10
CA LEU A 70 -18.48 5.38 -4.49
C LEU A 70 -19.76 4.65 -4.95
N ASP A 71 -20.07 3.44 -4.47
CA ASP A 71 -21.33 2.75 -4.81
C ASP A 71 -22.55 3.57 -4.35
N LEU A 72 -22.51 4.09 -3.12
CA LEU A 72 -23.60 4.90 -2.56
C LEU A 72 -23.70 6.27 -3.27
N ALA A 73 -22.59 6.88 -3.67
CA ALA A 73 -22.58 8.13 -4.42
C ALA A 73 -23.06 7.95 -5.87
N VAL A 74 -22.71 6.83 -6.50
CA VAL A 74 -23.15 6.47 -7.85
C VAL A 74 -24.64 6.08 -7.85
N ASP A 75 -25.15 5.37 -6.85
CA ASP A 75 -26.59 5.12 -6.70
C ASP A 75 -27.38 6.43 -6.57
N LEU A 76 -26.88 7.39 -5.78
CA LEU A 76 -27.46 8.74 -5.70
C LEU A 76 -27.45 9.44 -7.06
N MET A 77 -26.35 9.38 -7.83
CA MET A 77 -26.31 9.95 -9.18
C MET A 77 -27.28 9.28 -10.16
N VAL A 78 -27.30 7.94 -10.20
CA VAL A 78 -28.18 7.17 -11.10
C VAL A 78 -29.66 7.47 -10.83
N SER A 79 -30.02 7.65 -9.56
CA SER A 79 -31.37 8.05 -9.11
C SER A 79 -31.79 9.46 -9.55
N ASN A 80 -30.84 10.25 -10.05
CA ASN A 80 -31.03 11.60 -10.55
C ASN A 80 -30.61 11.75 -12.04
N ILE A 81 -30.35 10.65 -12.77
CA ILE A 81 -29.78 10.70 -14.13
C ILE A 81 -30.75 11.26 -15.19
N ASP A 82 -32.06 11.20 -14.93
CA ASP A 82 -33.12 11.77 -15.76
C ASP A 82 -33.26 13.30 -15.56
N GLN A 83 -32.68 13.85 -14.50
CA GLN A 83 -32.75 15.28 -14.19
C GLN A 83 -31.66 16.04 -14.95
N VAL A 84 -32.09 17.01 -15.76
CA VAL A 84 -31.20 17.77 -16.66
C VAL A 84 -30.12 18.50 -15.86
N GLU A 85 -30.55 19.15 -14.77
CA GLU A 85 -29.75 19.95 -13.84
C GLU A 85 -30.31 19.78 -12.43
N TRP A 86 -29.51 19.26 -11.49
CA TRP A 86 -29.95 18.97 -10.12
C TRP A 86 -28.85 19.18 -9.09
N GLY A 87 -29.20 19.24 -7.81
CA GLY A 87 -28.22 19.44 -6.75
C GLY A 87 -28.72 19.36 -5.32
N PHE A 88 -27.78 19.56 -4.40
CA PHE A 88 -27.98 19.55 -2.95
C PHE A 88 -27.03 20.55 -2.26
N ALA A 89 -27.35 20.92 -1.03
CA ALA A 89 -26.52 21.76 -0.17
C ALA A 89 -26.24 21.09 1.17
N ASP A 90 -24.97 21.11 1.60
CA ASP A 90 -24.55 20.63 2.92
C ASP A 90 -23.21 21.29 3.28
N ALA A 91 -23.08 21.88 4.47
CA ALA A 91 -21.82 22.50 4.89
C ALA A 91 -20.69 21.46 4.97
N ARG A 92 -21.03 20.22 5.34
CA ARG A 92 -20.09 19.09 5.48
C ARG A 92 -19.52 18.62 4.15
N ALA A 93 -20.14 18.98 3.02
CA ALA A 93 -19.60 18.75 1.69
C ALA A 93 -18.24 19.45 1.49
N THR A 94 -17.95 20.52 2.25
CA THR A 94 -16.66 21.24 2.24
C THR A 94 -15.46 20.31 2.40
N TRP A 95 -15.53 19.38 3.34
CA TRP A 95 -14.44 18.42 3.62
C TRP A 95 -14.36 17.26 2.63
N LEU A 96 -15.31 17.19 1.68
CA LEU A 96 -15.51 16.11 0.72
C LEU A 96 -15.48 16.63 -0.73
N LEU A 97 -15.08 17.90 -0.94
CA LEU A 97 -15.04 18.57 -2.24
C LEU A 97 -14.15 17.85 -3.27
N ASP A 98 -12.98 17.35 -2.86
CA ASP A 98 -12.08 16.60 -3.74
C ASP A 98 -12.69 15.26 -4.18
N PHE A 99 -13.47 14.58 -3.33
CA PHE A 99 -14.23 13.38 -3.71
C PHE A 99 -15.35 13.74 -4.70
N TRP A 100 -16.22 14.68 -4.34
CA TRP A 100 -17.36 15.08 -5.18
C TRP A 100 -16.95 15.66 -6.55
N ARG A 101 -15.74 16.23 -6.67
CA ARG A 101 -15.16 16.65 -7.97
C ARG A 101 -14.79 15.47 -8.86
N ASN A 102 -14.29 14.40 -8.26
CA ASN A 102 -13.74 13.22 -8.92
C ASN A 102 -14.84 12.21 -9.27
N VAL A 103 -15.93 12.18 -8.50
CA VAL A 103 -17.15 11.38 -8.74
C VAL A 103 -17.77 11.67 -10.12
N ASP A 104 -17.81 12.94 -10.54
CA ASP A 104 -18.30 13.33 -11.87
C ASP A 104 -17.57 14.57 -12.42
N PRO A 105 -17.01 14.54 -13.65
CA PRO A 105 -16.30 15.69 -14.25
C PRO A 105 -17.14 16.93 -14.53
N GLN A 106 -18.47 16.81 -14.59
CA GLN A 106 -19.46 17.87 -14.76
C GLN A 106 -20.03 18.40 -13.42
N SER A 107 -19.68 17.83 -12.26
CA SER A 107 -20.03 18.45 -10.96
C SER A 107 -19.51 19.89 -10.87
N ARG A 108 -20.40 20.80 -10.50
CA ARG A 108 -20.18 22.24 -10.31
C ARG A 108 -20.41 22.58 -8.84
N PHE A 109 -19.75 23.61 -8.35
CA PHE A 109 -19.69 23.89 -6.92
C PHE A 109 -20.01 25.35 -6.61
N VAL A 110 -20.97 25.59 -5.71
CA VAL A 110 -21.16 26.90 -5.08
C VAL A 110 -20.50 26.83 -3.71
N LEU A 111 -19.54 27.72 -3.46
CA LEU A 111 -18.73 27.78 -2.25
C LEU A 111 -19.11 29.06 -1.50
N ALA A 112 -19.83 28.94 -0.39
CA ALA A 112 -20.30 30.10 0.38
C ALA A 112 -19.52 30.29 1.68
N TYR A 113 -19.16 31.53 2.00
CA TYR A 113 -18.54 31.91 3.27
C TYR A 113 -19.19 33.19 3.81
N THR A 114 -19.29 33.34 5.13
CA THR A 114 -19.59 34.64 5.74
C THR A 114 -18.29 35.36 6.11
N PRO A 115 -18.13 36.67 5.77
CA PRO A 115 -16.97 37.46 6.17
C PRO A 115 -16.76 37.48 7.69
N PRO A 116 -15.50 37.48 8.18
CA PRO A 116 -15.21 37.31 9.61
C PRO A 116 -15.63 38.51 10.47
N GLN A 117 -15.88 39.66 9.85
CA GLN A 117 -16.44 40.86 10.50
C GLN A 117 -17.92 40.73 10.87
N HIS A 118 -18.61 39.68 10.37
CA HIS A 118 -20.03 39.41 10.59
C HIS A 118 -20.30 38.20 11.49
N LEU A 119 -19.26 37.70 12.16
CA LEU A 119 -19.30 36.53 13.04
C LEU A 119 -18.63 36.86 14.38
N ASP A 120 -19.12 36.25 15.46
CA ASP A 120 -18.43 36.29 16.74
C ASP A 120 -17.28 35.25 16.75
N LEU A 121 -16.07 35.73 16.46
CA LEU A 121 -14.83 34.94 16.48
C LEU A 121 -14.05 35.12 17.79
N SER A 122 -14.70 35.50 18.88
CA SER A 122 -14.07 35.64 20.21
C SER A 122 -13.68 34.29 20.82
N SER A 123 -14.44 33.23 20.56
CA SER A 123 -14.12 31.87 20.97
C SER A 123 -13.00 31.28 20.10
N PRO A 124 -11.93 30.68 20.69
CA PRO A 124 -10.90 29.97 19.93
C PRO A 124 -11.47 28.86 19.03
N GLN A 125 -12.56 28.19 19.44
CA GLN A 125 -13.22 27.16 18.64
C GLN A 125 -13.94 27.76 17.43
N ALA A 126 -14.66 28.88 17.60
CA ALA A 126 -15.34 29.56 16.51
C ALA A 126 -14.33 30.13 15.49
N LEU A 127 -13.24 30.73 15.99
CA LEU A 127 -12.13 31.19 15.18
C LEU A 127 -11.48 30.04 14.39
N ASN A 128 -11.17 28.91 15.03
CA ASN A 128 -10.53 27.77 14.37
C ASN A 128 -11.45 27.15 13.32
N THR A 129 -12.72 26.86 13.66
CA THR A 129 -13.72 26.30 12.74
C THR A 129 -13.89 27.21 11.52
N TRP A 130 -14.02 28.52 11.72
CA TRP A 130 -14.14 29.48 10.61
C TRP A 130 -12.87 29.50 9.75
N LEU A 131 -11.68 29.51 10.35
CA LEU A 131 -10.40 29.48 9.62
C LEU A 131 -10.24 28.20 8.79
N SER A 132 -10.55 27.03 9.36
CA SER A 132 -10.45 25.72 8.71
C SER A 132 -11.39 25.62 7.50
N TYR A 133 -12.68 25.89 7.68
CA TYR A 133 -13.65 25.89 6.57
C TYR A 133 -13.31 26.95 5.51
N SER A 134 -12.99 28.19 5.92
CA SER A 134 -12.64 29.27 5.00
C SER A 134 -11.37 29.00 4.20
N GLY A 135 -10.38 28.36 4.82
CA GLY A 135 -9.14 27.94 4.18
C GLY A 135 -9.39 26.86 3.13
N GLU A 136 -10.20 25.86 3.47
CA GLU A 136 -10.56 24.75 2.58
C GLU A 136 -11.37 25.23 1.36
N LEU A 137 -12.42 26.03 1.57
CA LEU A 137 -13.20 26.64 0.49
C LEU A 137 -12.31 27.47 -0.46
N LEU A 138 -11.35 28.22 0.09
CA LEU A 138 -10.40 29.02 -0.70
C LEU A 138 -9.38 28.14 -1.45
N ARG A 139 -8.89 27.06 -0.83
CA ARG A 139 -8.01 26.05 -1.48
C ARG A 139 -8.71 25.43 -2.67
N PHE A 140 -9.89 24.86 -2.45
CA PHE A 140 -10.66 24.19 -3.50
C PHE A 140 -11.13 25.17 -4.58
N TYR A 141 -11.52 26.40 -4.24
CA TYR A 141 -11.81 27.43 -5.24
C TYR A 141 -10.60 27.72 -6.14
N LYS A 142 -9.43 27.99 -5.55
CA LYS A 142 -8.21 28.34 -6.30
C LYS A 142 -7.81 27.26 -7.30
N ALA A 143 -7.92 25.99 -6.91
CA ALA A 143 -7.59 24.85 -7.77
C ALA A 143 -8.63 24.57 -8.88
N ASN A 144 -9.91 24.89 -8.64
CA ASN A 144 -11.02 24.39 -9.49
C ASN A 144 -11.88 25.50 -10.15
N LYS A 145 -11.36 26.73 -10.30
CA LYS A 145 -12.08 27.96 -10.75
C LYS A 145 -13.07 27.82 -11.91
N ALA A 146 -12.83 26.92 -12.87
CA ALA A 146 -13.74 26.71 -14.00
C ALA A 146 -15.05 25.97 -13.62
N ARG A 147 -15.06 25.28 -12.47
CA ARG A 147 -16.16 24.48 -11.93
C ARG A 147 -16.75 25.07 -10.64
N THR A 148 -16.13 26.10 -10.07
CA THR A 148 -16.48 26.69 -8.76
C THR A 148 -16.96 28.15 -8.89
N ILE A 149 -17.93 28.52 -8.05
CA ILE A 149 -18.35 29.91 -7.82
C ILE A 149 -18.18 30.18 -6.32
N LEU A 150 -17.28 31.09 -5.95
CA LEU A 150 -16.99 31.46 -4.55
C LEU A 150 -17.72 32.75 -4.20
N VAL A 151 -18.59 32.72 -3.18
CA VAL A 151 -19.50 33.81 -2.88
C VAL A 151 -19.55 34.19 -1.41
N ASP A 152 -19.71 35.50 -1.22
CA ASP A 152 -19.94 36.14 0.06
C ASP A 152 -21.42 35.94 0.45
N ASN A 153 -21.67 35.13 1.48
CA ASN A 153 -23.01 34.80 1.96
C ASN A 153 -23.82 36.06 2.32
N SER A 154 -23.15 37.12 2.80
CA SER A 154 -23.80 38.39 3.12
C SER A 154 -24.25 39.16 1.86
N GLU A 155 -23.48 39.11 0.76
CA GLU A 155 -23.91 39.71 -0.51
C GLU A 155 -25.04 38.91 -1.15
N VAL A 156 -25.04 37.58 -1.01
CA VAL A 156 -26.14 36.71 -1.51
C VAL A 156 -27.45 36.96 -0.75
N GLY A 157 -27.40 37.17 0.57
CA GLY A 157 -28.58 37.51 1.38
C GLY A 157 -29.22 38.86 1.04
N ILE A 158 -28.44 39.81 0.52
CA ILE A 158 -28.91 41.14 0.07
C ILE A 158 -29.34 41.12 -1.41
N TYR A 159 -28.64 40.36 -2.26
CA TYR A 159 -28.86 40.35 -3.72
C TYR A 159 -29.06 38.92 -4.29
N PRO A 160 -30.04 38.14 -3.80
CA PRO A 160 -30.19 36.72 -4.16
C PRO A 160 -30.30 36.48 -5.68
N ALA A 161 -31.02 37.35 -6.39
CA ALA A 161 -31.16 37.29 -7.84
C ALA A 161 -29.83 37.39 -8.62
N ARG A 162 -28.76 37.96 -8.05
CA ARG A 162 -27.45 38.01 -8.71
C ARG A 162 -26.71 36.67 -8.66
N LEU A 163 -26.82 35.90 -7.57
CA LEU A 163 -26.26 34.54 -7.52
C LEU A 163 -26.96 33.65 -8.55
N ALA A 164 -28.29 33.66 -8.55
CA ALA A 164 -29.12 32.96 -9.53
C ALA A 164 -28.68 33.26 -10.98
N TYR A 165 -28.59 34.54 -11.33
CA TYR A 165 -28.15 35.01 -12.64
C TYR A 165 -26.68 34.66 -12.96
N THR A 166 -25.78 34.69 -11.96
CA THR A 166 -24.37 34.32 -12.13
C THR A 166 -24.22 32.83 -12.42
N CYS A 167 -24.86 31.95 -11.64
CA CYS A 167 -24.91 30.52 -11.92
C CYS A 167 -25.52 30.25 -13.32
N GLN A 168 -26.60 30.95 -13.67
CA GLN A 168 -27.22 30.85 -15.00
C GLN A 168 -26.24 31.22 -16.12
N LYS A 169 -25.54 32.35 -16.02
CA LYS A 169 -24.61 32.81 -17.07
C LYS A 169 -23.32 32.00 -17.15
N THR A 170 -22.76 31.59 -16.01
CA THR A 170 -21.49 30.84 -15.96
C THR A 170 -21.66 29.37 -16.35
N TRP A 171 -22.80 28.75 -16.03
CA TRP A 171 -23.03 27.31 -16.29
C TRP A 171 -24.16 27.03 -17.30
N SER A 172 -24.75 28.06 -17.90
CA SER A 172 -25.89 27.97 -18.83
C SER A 172 -27.08 27.21 -18.26
N LEU A 173 -27.46 27.51 -17.01
CA LEU A 173 -28.62 26.87 -16.34
C LEU A 173 -29.95 27.28 -16.99
N THR A 174 -30.95 26.42 -16.86
CA THR A 174 -32.18 26.45 -17.65
C THR A 174 -33.18 27.45 -17.08
N THR A 175 -33.36 28.58 -17.79
CA THR A 175 -34.50 29.51 -17.67
C THR A 175 -34.86 30.03 -16.26
N VAL A 176 -34.02 30.88 -15.69
CA VAL A 176 -34.34 31.62 -14.45
C VAL A 176 -35.29 32.78 -14.73
N ASP A 177 -36.51 32.73 -14.18
CA ASP A 177 -37.40 33.89 -14.09
C ASP A 177 -37.03 34.76 -12.88
N TRP A 178 -35.95 35.53 -13.03
CA TRP A 178 -35.36 36.35 -11.97
C TRP A 178 -36.30 37.44 -11.45
N GLN A 179 -37.39 37.76 -12.17
CA GLN A 179 -38.41 38.71 -11.73
C GLN A 179 -39.28 38.15 -10.60
N LYS A 180 -39.39 36.82 -10.48
CA LYS A 180 -40.14 36.13 -9.41
C LYS A 180 -39.35 35.94 -8.11
N LEU A 181 -38.05 36.23 -8.08
CA LEU A 181 -37.21 36.15 -6.88
C LEU A 181 -37.43 37.29 -5.86
N GLY A 182 -38.30 38.25 -6.16
CA GLY A 182 -38.44 39.53 -5.44
C GLY A 182 -38.93 39.48 -3.99
N THR A 183 -39.19 38.29 -3.41
CA THR A 183 -39.69 38.14 -2.03
C THR A 183 -38.98 37.05 -1.21
N VAL A 184 -37.76 36.63 -1.58
CA VAL A 184 -36.88 36.01 -0.59
C VAL A 184 -36.48 37.11 0.39
N ALA A 185 -36.94 37.03 1.64
CA ALA A 185 -36.76 38.11 2.60
C ALA A 185 -35.27 38.41 2.81
N ALA A 186 -34.88 39.66 2.54
CA ALA A 186 -33.52 40.12 2.77
C ALA A 186 -33.17 39.90 4.25
N SER A 187 -32.13 39.10 4.50
CA SER A 187 -31.61 38.88 5.86
C SER A 187 -31.23 40.22 6.48
N ALA A 188 -31.52 40.39 7.77
CA ALA A 188 -31.19 41.62 8.49
C ALA A 188 -29.72 42.03 8.29
N SER A 189 -29.46 43.34 8.20
CA SER A 189 -28.13 43.90 7.96
C SER A 189 -27.08 43.23 8.85
N PRO A 190 -26.01 42.64 8.29
CA PRO A 190 -25.07 41.83 9.05
C PRO A 190 -24.49 42.57 10.26
N SER A 191 -24.65 41.98 11.45
CA SER A 191 -24.07 42.51 12.70
C SER A 191 -22.55 42.62 12.57
N THR A 192 -22.00 43.82 12.68
CA THR A 192 -20.54 44.03 12.67
C THR A 192 -19.98 43.80 14.07
N TYR A 193 -19.21 42.73 14.25
CA TYR A 193 -18.59 42.39 15.53
C TYR A 193 -17.26 43.13 15.75
N GLY A 194 -16.75 43.06 16.97
CA GLY A 194 -15.51 43.72 17.43
C GLY A 194 -14.23 43.26 16.69
N PRO A 195 -13.06 43.79 17.07
CA PRO A 195 -11.82 43.70 16.27
C PRO A 195 -11.46 42.26 15.87
N VAL A 196 -11.67 41.95 14.59
CA VAL A 196 -11.44 40.63 14.00
C VAL A 196 -9.99 40.18 14.21
N PRO A 197 -9.74 38.94 14.71
CA PRO A 197 -8.40 38.41 14.88
C PRO A 197 -7.55 38.54 13.60
N SER A 198 -6.28 38.94 13.74
CA SER A 198 -5.44 39.36 12.61
C SER A 198 -5.23 38.27 11.54
N LEU A 199 -5.29 36.99 11.92
CA LEU A 199 -5.28 35.86 10.99
C LEU A 199 -6.59 35.73 10.21
N ALA A 200 -7.73 35.87 10.88
CA ALA A 200 -9.04 35.86 10.22
C ALA A 200 -9.24 37.06 9.29
N ALA A 201 -8.77 38.25 9.68
CA ALA A 201 -8.77 39.44 8.84
C ALA A 201 -7.95 39.24 7.54
N LYS A 202 -6.80 38.55 7.61
CA LYS A 202 -5.99 38.19 6.42
C LYS A 202 -6.74 37.21 5.51
N LEU A 203 -7.30 36.13 6.06
CA LEU A 203 -8.02 35.13 5.27
C LEU A 203 -9.31 35.68 4.66
N GLY A 204 -10.07 36.47 5.42
CA GLY A 204 -11.28 37.16 4.95
C GLY A 204 -10.99 38.14 3.82
N LYS A 205 -9.85 38.85 3.87
CA LYS A 205 -9.38 39.69 2.75
C LYS A 205 -9.04 38.85 1.51
N LEU A 206 -8.36 37.71 1.67
CA LEU A 206 -8.03 36.81 0.56
C LEU A 206 -9.29 36.19 -0.08
N LEU A 207 -10.28 35.80 0.73
CA LEU A 207 -11.60 35.36 0.27
C LEU A 207 -12.31 36.48 -0.51
N HIS A 208 -12.40 37.69 0.06
CA HIS A 208 -13.05 38.83 -0.59
C HIS A 208 -12.34 39.27 -1.89
N GLN A 209 -11.01 39.10 -1.99
CA GLN A 209 -10.25 39.32 -3.22
C GLN A 209 -10.41 38.18 -4.25
N SER A 210 -10.80 36.98 -3.80
CA SER A 210 -10.94 35.79 -4.66
C SER A 210 -12.36 35.56 -5.16
N ARG A 211 -13.37 36.07 -4.43
CA ARG A 211 -14.80 35.84 -4.69
C ARG A 211 -15.18 36.13 -6.14
N THR A 212 -16.07 35.30 -6.69
CA THR A 212 -16.62 35.45 -8.03
C THR A 212 -17.52 36.70 -8.08
N PRO A 213 -17.24 37.71 -8.94
CA PRO A 213 -18.08 38.90 -9.03
C PRO A 213 -19.50 38.55 -9.47
N LEU A 214 -20.49 38.87 -8.63
CA LEU A 214 -21.89 38.57 -8.92
C LEU A 214 -22.42 39.48 -10.03
N LEU A 215 -22.88 38.88 -11.13
CA LEU A 215 -23.36 39.59 -12.31
C LEU A 215 -24.70 40.28 -12.03
N ASN A 216 -24.85 41.50 -12.57
CA ASN A 216 -26.08 42.27 -12.49
C ASN A 216 -26.98 41.94 -13.71
N PRO A 217 -28.26 41.57 -13.54
CA PRO A 217 -29.19 41.38 -14.66
C PRO A 217 -29.55 42.67 -15.41
N SER A 218 -29.32 43.85 -14.82
CA SER A 218 -29.81 45.14 -15.35
C SER A 218 -28.70 46.03 -15.94
N THR A 219 -28.28 45.75 -17.18
CA THR A 219 -27.50 46.69 -18.02
C THR A 219 -28.00 46.71 -19.47
N ALA A 220 -28.67 47.79 -19.85
CA ALA A 220 -29.13 48.05 -21.23
C ALA A 220 -28.71 49.45 -21.69
N VAL A 221 -28.47 49.57 -23.00
CA VAL A 221 -27.85 50.73 -23.67
C VAL A 221 -28.64 52.03 -23.52
N MET A 222 -27.96 53.15 -23.26
CA MET A 222 -28.39 54.48 -23.73
C MET A 222 -27.19 55.33 -24.18
N SER A 223 -27.38 56.10 -25.27
CA SER A 223 -26.40 57.02 -25.84
C SER A 223 -27.09 58.07 -26.72
N THR A 224 -26.98 59.36 -26.38
CA THR A 224 -27.37 60.50 -27.24
C THR A 224 -26.61 61.78 -26.86
N LYS A 225 -26.35 62.66 -27.84
CA LYS A 225 -25.66 63.98 -27.69
C LYS A 225 -26.66 65.15 -27.69
N LYS A 226 -26.30 66.27 -27.02
CA LYS A 226 -26.53 67.73 -27.34
C LYS A 226 -26.62 68.58 -26.04
N SER A 227 -26.58 69.93 -26.01
CA SER A 227 -25.73 70.97 -26.66
C SER A 227 -26.24 72.39 -26.25
N GLY A 228 -25.41 73.35 -25.81
CA GLY A 228 -25.84 74.76 -25.62
C GLY A 228 -24.99 75.69 -24.71
N LYS A 229 -25.15 77.01 -24.86
CA LYS A 229 -24.54 78.20 -24.17
C LYS A 229 -25.42 79.46 -24.53
N PRO A 230 -25.15 80.72 -24.08
CA PRO A 230 -24.88 81.31 -22.74
C PRO A 230 -25.69 82.66 -22.50
N GLN A 231 -25.15 83.66 -21.75
CA GLN A 231 -25.65 85.07 -21.52
C GLN A 231 -26.90 85.23 -20.59
N GLY A 232 -27.31 86.39 -20.03
CA GLY A 232 -26.79 87.79 -19.93
C GLY A 232 -27.94 88.84 -19.74
N MET A 233 -27.80 90.11 -19.30
CA MET A 233 -26.73 90.88 -18.61
C MET A 233 -27.19 92.32 -18.19
N LEU A 234 -26.96 92.75 -16.92
CA LEU A 234 -26.98 94.13 -16.33
C LEU A 234 -28.26 95.03 -16.26
N GLY A 235 -28.27 95.93 -15.25
CA GLY A 235 -29.13 97.12 -15.08
C GLY A 235 -29.16 97.62 -13.60
N ALA A 236 -29.42 98.90 -13.23
CA ALA A 236 -29.51 100.15 -13.99
C ALA A 236 -29.61 101.42 -13.06
N LEU A 237 -29.18 102.61 -13.55
CA LEU A 237 -29.63 104.00 -13.19
C LEU A 237 -29.58 104.52 -11.70
N PHE A 238 -29.73 105.82 -11.34
CA PHE A 238 -29.27 107.14 -11.87
C PHE A 238 -29.59 108.28 -10.84
N ALA A 239 -29.31 109.55 -11.18
CA ALA A 239 -29.78 110.81 -10.52
C ALA A 239 -29.08 111.23 -9.18
N LEU A 240 -29.14 112.48 -8.70
CA LEU A 240 -29.85 113.71 -9.13
C LEU A 240 -28.95 114.98 -8.95
N PHE A 241 -29.42 116.17 -9.37
CA PHE A 241 -28.66 117.43 -9.49
C PHE A 241 -29.40 118.61 -8.80
N GLY A 242 -28.72 119.59 -8.18
CA GLY A 242 -29.42 120.84 -7.80
C GLY A 242 -28.77 121.81 -6.79
N LYS A 243 -28.21 122.91 -7.30
CA LYS A 243 -27.90 124.23 -6.65
C LYS A 243 -26.95 124.26 -5.44
N SER A 244 -26.32 125.39 -5.07
CA SER A 244 -25.64 126.51 -5.78
C SER A 244 -25.48 127.70 -4.81
N LYS A 245 -24.31 128.37 -4.87
CA LYS A 245 -24.07 129.75 -4.40
C LYS A 245 -23.98 130.03 -2.88
N GLN A 246 -23.22 129.19 -2.17
CA GLN A 246 -22.36 129.62 -1.07
C GLN A 246 -20.89 129.35 -1.47
N LEU A 247 -20.52 129.83 -2.68
CA LEU A 247 -19.57 129.15 -3.57
C LEU A 247 -18.45 130.07 -4.10
N SER A 248 -17.91 130.94 -3.23
CA SER A 248 -16.85 131.89 -3.62
C SER A 248 -15.78 132.16 -2.55
N GLU A 249 -15.95 131.65 -1.33
CA GLU A 249 -15.01 131.89 -0.21
C GLU A 249 -14.61 130.55 0.44
N ASP A 250 -15.56 129.61 0.60
CA ASP A 250 -15.23 128.20 0.83
C ASP A 250 -14.47 127.56 -0.35
N LEU A 251 -14.56 128.12 -1.57
CA LEU A 251 -13.99 127.50 -2.76
C LEU A 251 -12.46 127.39 -2.69
N ASP A 252 -11.76 128.46 -2.31
CA ASP A 252 -10.30 128.46 -2.27
C ASP A 252 -9.75 127.61 -1.09
N ARG A 253 -10.45 127.65 0.05
CA ARG A 253 -10.10 126.84 1.23
C ARG A 253 -10.35 125.36 0.99
N THR A 254 -11.51 125.00 0.42
CA THR A 254 -11.79 123.62 0.04
C THR A 254 -10.93 123.15 -1.12
N GLN A 255 -10.50 124.02 -2.06
CA GLN A 255 -9.54 123.62 -3.09
C GLN A 255 -8.16 123.25 -2.52
N ALA A 256 -7.68 123.93 -1.47
CA ALA A 256 -6.44 123.54 -0.79
C ALA A 256 -6.58 122.17 -0.10
N GLU A 257 -7.63 121.96 0.70
CA GLU A 257 -7.89 120.70 1.40
C GLU A 257 -8.24 119.56 0.43
N LEU A 258 -8.91 119.85 -0.70
CA LEU A 258 -9.25 118.90 -1.76
C LEU A 258 -8.06 118.57 -2.67
N ALA A 259 -7.09 119.48 -2.83
CA ALA A 259 -5.81 119.16 -3.48
C ALA A 259 -4.96 118.23 -2.59
N GLN A 260 -4.89 118.50 -1.29
CA GLN A 260 -4.16 117.65 -0.33
C GLN A 260 -4.82 116.26 -0.20
N THR A 261 -6.15 116.19 -0.11
CA THR A 261 -6.87 114.91 -0.04
C THR A 261 -6.93 114.18 -1.37
N ASN A 262 -6.96 114.85 -2.54
CA ASN A 262 -6.71 114.18 -3.83
C ASN A 262 -5.29 113.62 -3.93
N GLY A 263 -4.29 114.33 -3.39
CA GLY A 263 -2.91 113.81 -3.30
C GLY A 263 -2.85 112.50 -2.51
N GLN A 264 -3.48 112.47 -1.33
CA GLN A 264 -3.57 111.27 -0.50
C GLN A 264 -4.45 110.17 -1.12
N LEU A 265 -5.57 110.50 -1.76
CA LEU A 265 -6.46 109.55 -2.43
C LEU A 265 -5.80 108.95 -3.69
N SER A 266 -5.05 109.75 -4.45
CA SER A 266 -4.22 109.30 -5.57
C SER A 266 -3.14 108.31 -5.10
N GLN A 267 -2.40 108.67 -4.05
CA GLN A 267 -1.37 107.82 -3.46
C GLN A 267 -1.94 106.53 -2.84
N ALA A 268 -3.13 106.60 -2.23
CA ALA A 268 -3.86 105.44 -1.72
C ALA A 268 -4.39 104.54 -2.85
N ASN A 269 -4.90 105.11 -3.95
CA ASN A 269 -5.35 104.33 -5.12
C ASN A 269 -4.19 103.65 -5.86
N LEU A 270 -3.02 104.29 -5.93
CA LEU A 270 -1.79 103.66 -6.42
C LEU A 270 -1.39 102.48 -5.54
N LEU A 271 -1.32 102.66 -4.21
CA LEU A 271 -1.09 101.56 -3.27
C LEU A 271 -2.12 100.44 -3.38
N LEU A 272 -3.41 100.77 -3.59
CA LEU A 272 -4.47 99.77 -3.75
C LEU A 272 -4.35 99.00 -5.08
N SER A 273 -3.86 99.65 -6.14
CA SER A 273 -3.52 99.03 -7.42
C SER A 273 -2.32 98.10 -7.29
N ASP A 274 -1.26 98.55 -6.61
CA ASP A 274 -0.04 97.76 -6.42
C ASP A 274 -0.28 96.53 -5.52
N LEU A 275 -1.00 96.68 -4.40
CA LEU A 275 -1.48 95.53 -3.61
C LEU A 275 -2.45 94.64 -4.41
N GLY A 276 -3.20 95.20 -5.35
CA GLY A 276 -4.06 94.46 -6.27
C GLY A 276 -3.24 93.55 -7.20
N GLN A 277 -2.18 94.09 -7.80
CA GLN A 277 -1.24 93.31 -8.62
C GLN A 277 -0.45 92.30 -7.79
N GLU A 278 0.07 92.67 -6.62
CA GLU A 278 0.81 91.77 -5.73
C GLU A 278 -0.08 90.59 -5.29
N LYS A 279 -1.34 90.84 -4.91
CA LYS A 279 -2.34 89.80 -4.63
C LYS A 279 -2.59 88.89 -5.84
N GLN A 280 -2.74 89.44 -7.04
CA GLN A 280 -3.01 88.65 -8.24
C GLN A 280 -1.80 87.80 -8.66
N ASN A 281 -0.58 88.32 -8.48
CA ASN A 281 0.68 87.59 -8.69
C ASN A 281 0.84 86.46 -7.67
N LEU A 282 0.63 86.73 -6.37
CA LEU A 282 0.65 85.72 -5.31
C LEU A 282 -0.40 84.62 -5.53
N GLN A 283 -1.62 85.00 -5.96
CA GLN A 283 -2.69 84.05 -6.26
C GLN A 283 -2.34 83.15 -7.46
N THR A 284 -1.72 83.71 -8.51
CA THR A 284 -1.23 82.95 -9.66
C THR A 284 -0.12 81.97 -9.25
N GLN A 285 0.86 82.46 -8.47
CA GLN A 285 1.99 81.66 -8.00
C GLN A 285 1.58 80.51 -7.05
N ALA A 286 0.57 80.74 -6.19
CA ALA A 286 -0.04 79.70 -5.38
C ALA A 286 -0.73 78.63 -6.24
N GLN A 287 -1.33 79.01 -7.36
CA GLN A 287 -2.04 78.11 -8.27
C GLN A 287 -1.07 77.26 -9.11
N ASP A 288 0.09 77.80 -9.50
CA ASP A 288 1.20 77.04 -10.07
C ASP A 288 1.81 76.04 -9.06
N LEU A 289 2.06 76.48 -7.81
CA LEU A 289 2.56 75.59 -6.76
C LEU A 289 1.58 74.47 -6.44
N GLN A 290 0.27 74.76 -6.35
CA GLN A 290 -0.76 73.74 -6.19
C GLN A 290 -0.77 72.73 -7.34
N THR A 291 -0.52 73.19 -8.58
CA THR A 291 -0.42 72.32 -9.76
C THR A 291 0.82 71.42 -9.72
N GLN A 292 1.97 71.94 -9.25
CA GLN A 292 3.19 71.16 -9.03
C GLN A 292 3.04 70.12 -7.91
N ILE A 293 2.43 70.49 -6.78
CA ILE A 293 2.12 69.56 -5.68
C ILE A 293 1.20 68.44 -6.17
N SER A 294 0.18 68.78 -6.96
CA SER A 294 -0.76 67.80 -7.54
C SER A 294 -0.08 66.81 -8.50
N SER A 295 0.91 67.26 -9.29
CA SER A 295 1.65 66.37 -10.20
C SER A 295 2.66 65.47 -9.48
N LEU A 296 3.31 65.97 -8.42
CA LEU A 296 4.16 65.16 -7.53
C LEU A 296 3.34 64.10 -6.79
N GLN A 297 2.15 64.45 -6.29
CA GLN A 297 1.22 63.50 -5.67
C GLN A 297 0.76 62.41 -6.65
N ALA A 298 0.48 62.75 -7.91
CA ALA A 298 0.15 61.76 -8.95
C ALA A 298 1.32 60.80 -9.25
N GLN A 299 2.56 61.30 -9.31
CA GLN A 299 3.75 60.44 -9.46
C GLN A 299 3.94 59.52 -8.24
N ALA A 300 3.74 60.03 -7.02
CA ALA A 300 3.82 59.24 -5.80
C ALA A 300 2.77 58.11 -5.78
N GLN A 301 1.51 58.40 -6.17
CA GLN A 301 0.46 57.39 -6.29
C GLN A 301 0.81 56.32 -7.34
N THR A 302 1.40 56.71 -8.47
CA THR A 302 1.83 55.76 -9.53
C THR A 302 2.91 54.81 -9.01
N LEU A 303 3.98 55.35 -8.40
CA LEU A 303 5.05 54.54 -7.81
C LEU A 303 4.57 53.70 -6.62
N GLN A 304 3.59 54.16 -5.86
CA GLN A 304 2.96 53.40 -4.78
C GLN A 304 2.11 52.23 -5.31
N ALA A 305 1.51 52.36 -6.50
CA ALA A 305 0.82 51.26 -7.20
C ALA A 305 1.82 50.25 -7.82
N GLU A 306 2.94 50.72 -8.37
CA GLU A 306 4.05 49.85 -8.79
C GLU A 306 4.62 49.07 -7.59
N ARG A 307 4.86 49.74 -6.46
CA ARG A 307 5.29 49.11 -5.20
C ARG A 307 4.28 48.04 -4.75
N GLN A 308 2.98 48.33 -4.74
CA GLN A 308 1.95 47.31 -4.43
C GLN A 308 1.98 46.12 -5.39
N THR A 309 2.29 46.35 -6.67
CA THR A 309 2.42 45.30 -7.70
C THR A 309 3.66 44.43 -7.49
N LEU A 310 4.82 45.03 -7.20
CA LEU A 310 6.04 44.30 -6.83
C LEU A 310 5.84 43.47 -5.55
N GLN A 311 5.20 44.05 -4.52
CA GLN A 311 4.90 43.34 -3.28
C GLN A 311 3.95 42.15 -3.49
N ALA A 312 2.97 42.28 -4.39
CA ALA A 312 2.12 41.17 -4.80
C ALA A 312 2.93 40.04 -5.48
N GLN A 313 3.82 40.40 -6.43
CA GLN A 313 4.70 39.43 -7.11
C GLN A 313 5.66 38.72 -6.14
N ILE A 314 6.25 39.43 -5.18
CA ILE A 314 7.06 38.84 -4.10
C ILE A 314 6.21 37.82 -3.31
N SER A 315 5.00 38.19 -2.88
CA SER A 315 4.16 37.26 -2.11
C SER A 315 3.71 36.03 -2.90
N ALA A 316 3.52 36.16 -4.21
CA ALA A 316 3.22 35.04 -5.11
C ALA A 316 4.42 34.09 -5.23
N LEU A 317 5.62 34.63 -5.49
CA LEU A 317 6.85 33.83 -5.55
C LEU A 317 7.21 33.20 -4.20
N GLN A 318 6.96 33.86 -3.07
CA GLN A 318 7.11 33.25 -1.75
C GLN A 318 6.17 32.07 -1.54
N THR A 319 4.91 32.19 -1.97
CA THR A 319 3.93 31.09 -1.95
C THR A 319 4.38 29.94 -2.86
N GLN A 320 4.96 30.25 -4.02
CA GLN A 320 5.44 29.26 -4.98
C GLN A 320 6.70 28.54 -4.48
N ASN A 321 7.67 29.25 -3.88
CA ASN A 321 8.82 28.65 -3.19
C ASN A 321 8.38 27.73 -2.04
N GLN A 322 7.35 28.10 -1.27
CA GLN A 322 6.83 27.22 -0.21
C GLN A 322 6.19 25.94 -0.76
N ALA A 323 5.47 26.02 -1.88
CA ALA A 323 4.94 24.83 -2.56
C ALA A 323 6.06 23.95 -3.14
N GLN A 324 7.10 24.54 -3.74
CA GLN A 324 8.26 23.80 -4.24
C GLN A 324 9.09 23.16 -3.13
N SER A 325 9.26 23.82 -1.98
CA SER A 325 9.91 23.23 -0.80
C SER A 325 9.16 21.98 -0.31
N GLN A 326 7.83 22.03 -0.26
CA GLN A 326 6.99 20.88 0.12
C GLN A 326 7.03 19.75 -0.93
N GLU A 327 7.12 20.10 -2.22
CA GLU A 327 7.33 19.15 -3.31
C GLU A 327 8.72 18.49 -3.23
N GLY A 328 9.77 19.24 -2.91
CA GLY A 328 11.13 18.75 -2.71
C GLY A 328 11.26 17.84 -1.48
N GLU A 329 10.66 18.22 -0.35
CA GLU A 329 10.54 17.37 0.85
C GLU A 329 9.82 16.04 0.54
N LEU A 330 8.74 16.09 -0.26
CA LEU A 330 8.01 14.89 -0.68
C LEU A 330 8.84 14.01 -1.65
N LEU A 331 9.51 14.61 -2.63
CA LEU A 331 10.40 13.89 -3.56
C LEU A 331 11.57 13.23 -2.82
N LEU A 332 12.18 13.93 -1.86
CA LEU A 332 13.27 13.40 -1.02
C LEU A 332 12.80 12.26 -0.10
N SER A 333 11.56 12.33 0.40
CA SER A 333 10.95 11.24 1.17
C SER A 333 10.64 10.02 0.30
N GLN A 334 10.17 10.22 -0.93
CA GLN A 334 9.94 9.13 -1.89
C GLN A 334 11.27 8.50 -2.33
N LEU A 335 12.31 9.31 -2.55
CA LEU A 335 13.65 8.84 -2.90
C LEU A 335 14.25 7.96 -1.78
N HIS A 336 14.14 8.39 -0.51
CA HIS A 336 14.56 7.56 0.63
C HIS A 336 13.79 6.22 0.70
N GLN A 337 12.47 6.22 0.48
CA GLN A 337 11.70 4.97 0.50
C GLN A 337 12.16 4.02 -0.61
N VAL A 338 12.33 4.52 -1.84
CA VAL A 338 12.80 3.68 -2.96
C VAL A 338 14.25 3.21 -2.72
N GLN A 339 15.10 4.02 -2.09
CA GLN A 339 16.45 3.61 -1.68
C GLN A 339 16.43 2.51 -0.60
N GLU A 340 15.57 2.60 0.42
CA GLU A 340 15.43 1.55 1.44
C GLU A 340 14.90 0.23 0.82
N GLU A 341 13.92 0.32 -0.10
CA GLU A 341 13.44 -0.83 -0.86
C GLU A 341 14.56 -1.43 -1.75
N LEU A 342 15.34 -0.60 -2.45
CA LEU A 342 16.50 -1.03 -3.24
C LEU A 342 17.57 -1.71 -2.39
N GLU A 343 17.99 -1.14 -1.27
CA GLU A 343 19.00 -1.73 -0.37
C GLU A 343 18.53 -3.08 0.17
N ARG A 344 17.25 -3.16 0.57
CA ARG A 344 16.63 -4.41 1.03
C ARG A 344 16.61 -5.49 -0.05
N TYR A 345 16.28 -5.14 -1.29
CA TYR A 345 16.30 -6.09 -2.41
C TYR A 345 17.72 -6.44 -2.86
N ALA A 346 18.67 -5.51 -2.85
CA ALA A 346 20.08 -5.78 -3.14
C ALA A 346 20.69 -6.73 -2.11
N LEU A 347 20.40 -6.54 -0.82
CA LEU A 347 20.82 -7.45 0.25
C LEU A 347 20.19 -8.85 0.09
N GLN A 348 18.89 -8.93 -0.20
CA GLN A 348 18.21 -10.20 -0.45
C GLN A 348 18.80 -10.93 -1.68
N ASN A 349 19.01 -10.21 -2.79
CA ASN A 349 19.58 -10.77 -4.00
C ASN A 349 21.03 -11.21 -3.80
N LYS A 350 21.84 -10.50 -3.00
CA LYS A 350 23.19 -10.94 -2.60
C LYS A 350 23.15 -12.25 -1.82
N GLN A 351 22.28 -12.37 -0.81
CA GLN A 351 22.11 -13.62 -0.05
C GLN A 351 21.70 -14.80 -0.95
N VAL A 352 20.80 -14.57 -1.90
CA VAL A 352 20.36 -15.57 -2.89
C VAL A 352 21.46 -15.91 -3.90
N GLN A 353 22.29 -14.94 -4.32
CA GLN A 353 23.46 -15.21 -5.17
C GLN A 353 24.53 -16.02 -4.43
N GLU A 354 24.77 -15.76 -3.13
CA GLU A 354 25.68 -16.57 -2.31
C GLU A 354 25.17 -18.01 -2.11
N GLN A 355 23.84 -18.21 -1.99
CA GLN A 355 23.23 -19.54 -2.00
C GLN A 355 23.38 -20.21 -3.38
N LEU A 356 23.10 -19.50 -4.47
CA LEU A 356 23.24 -20.02 -5.83
C LEU A 356 24.69 -20.42 -6.12
N ALA A 357 25.67 -19.60 -5.76
CA ALA A 357 27.10 -19.90 -5.90
C ALA A 357 27.49 -21.19 -5.16
N LYS A 358 26.96 -21.43 -3.96
CA LYS A 358 27.15 -22.69 -3.22
C LYS A 358 26.53 -23.87 -3.97
N THR A 359 25.30 -23.75 -4.48
CA THR A 359 24.65 -24.83 -5.25
C THR A 359 25.35 -25.13 -6.59
N VAL A 360 25.84 -24.11 -7.29
CA VAL A 360 26.58 -24.27 -8.55
C VAL A 360 27.98 -24.82 -8.30
N ALA A 361 28.63 -24.46 -7.19
CA ALA A 361 29.88 -25.10 -6.77
C ALA A 361 29.67 -26.58 -6.40
N ALA A 362 28.55 -26.92 -5.75
CA ALA A 362 28.17 -28.31 -5.49
C ALA A 362 27.84 -29.08 -6.78
N GLU A 363 27.09 -28.51 -7.73
CA GLU A 363 26.84 -29.12 -9.04
C GLU A 363 28.13 -29.31 -9.85
N ALA A 364 29.05 -28.32 -9.82
CA ALA A 364 30.35 -28.42 -10.46
C ALA A 364 31.26 -29.47 -9.79
N ALA A 365 31.23 -29.60 -8.46
CA ALA A 365 31.96 -30.62 -7.73
C ALA A 365 31.39 -32.02 -7.98
N LEU A 366 30.07 -32.18 -7.98
CA LEU A 366 29.38 -33.43 -8.30
C LEU A 366 29.60 -33.82 -9.76
N LYS A 367 29.62 -32.85 -10.68
CA LYS A 367 30.00 -33.09 -12.08
C LYS A 367 31.48 -33.46 -12.19
N ALA A 368 32.39 -32.79 -11.49
CA ALA A 368 33.80 -33.17 -11.49
C ALA A 368 34.01 -34.57 -10.88
N GLN A 369 33.23 -34.97 -9.88
CA GLN A 369 33.19 -36.34 -9.39
C GLN A 369 32.64 -37.31 -10.44
N LEU A 370 31.57 -36.98 -11.17
CA LEU A 370 31.01 -37.81 -12.23
C LEU A 370 31.98 -37.94 -13.42
N ASP A 371 32.63 -36.86 -13.83
CA ASP A 371 33.64 -36.82 -14.89
C ASP A 371 34.91 -37.58 -14.44
N ASN A 372 35.33 -37.48 -13.16
CA ASN A 372 36.42 -38.28 -12.59
C ASN A 372 36.06 -39.76 -12.46
N VAL A 373 34.82 -40.12 -12.11
CA VAL A 373 34.31 -41.51 -12.08
C VAL A 373 34.19 -42.06 -13.50
N THR A 374 33.80 -41.23 -14.47
CA THR A 374 33.76 -41.59 -15.89
C THR A 374 35.18 -41.79 -16.42
N GLN A 375 36.12 -40.88 -16.15
CA GLN A 375 37.53 -41.06 -16.48
C GLN A 375 38.16 -42.23 -15.71
N ALA A 376 37.74 -42.54 -14.49
CA ALA A 376 38.19 -43.73 -13.76
C ALA A 376 37.58 -45.02 -14.33
N LEU A 377 36.36 -44.99 -14.87
CA LEU A 377 35.74 -46.10 -15.59
C LEU A 377 36.35 -46.29 -16.98
N GLU A 378 36.65 -45.22 -17.71
CA GLU A 378 37.39 -45.24 -18.97
C GLU A 378 38.84 -45.66 -18.75
N ALA A 379 39.53 -45.13 -17.75
CA ALA A 379 40.88 -45.56 -17.36
C ALA A 379 40.88 -47.01 -16.86
N LYS A 380 39.83 -47.47 -16.17
CA LYS A 380 39.68 -48.88 -15.76
C LYS A 380 39.27 -49.79 -16.93
N SER A 381 38.53 -49.29 -17.91
CA SER A 381 38.24 -49.99 -19.17
C SER A 381 39.48 -50.06 -20.05
N ASN A 382 40.29 -49.01 -20.06
CA ASN A 382 41.57 -48.94 -20.76
C ASN A 382 42.65 -49.71 -20.01
N ASP A 383 42.60 -49.84 -18.67
CA ASP A 383 43.43 -50.73 -17.85
C ASP A 383 42.96 -52.19 -17.98
N LEU A 384 41.68 -52.48 -18.19
CA LEU A 384 41.19 -53.82 -18.53
C LEU A 384 41.52 -54.19 -19.98
N ALA A 385 41.45 -53.25 -20.92
CA ALA A 385 41.89 -53.45 -22.31
C ALA A 385 43.43 -53.50 -22.40
N ALA A 386 44.14 -52.71 -21.61
CA ALA A 386 45.59 -52.78 -21.45
C ALA A 386 46.01 -54.03 -20.68
N ARG A 387 45.22 -54.57 -19.75
CA ARG A 387 45.47 -55.88 -19.11
C ARG A 387 45.11 -57.05 -20.00
N ALA A 388 44.13 -56.92 -20.88
CA ALA A 388 43.92 -57.88 -21.96
C ALA A 388 45.09 -57.83 -22.96
N LYS A 389 45.57 -56.61 -23.26
CA LYS A 389 46.77 -56.40 -24.10
C LYS A 389 48.05 -56.81 -23.38
N GLU A 390 48.19 -56.69 -22.07
CA GLU A 390 49.32 -57.15 -21.25
C GLU A 390 49.22 -58.65 -20.95
N LEU A 391 48.05 -59.28 -21.02
CA LEU A 391 47.96 -60.74 -21.05
C LEU A 391 48.49 -61.30 -22.38
N VAL A 392 48.43 -60.52 -23.46
CA VAL A 392 49.06 -60.83 -24.76
C VAL A 392 50.53 -60.36 -24.81
N ASP A 393 50.82 -59.17 -24.30
CA ASP A 393 52.12 -58.53 -24.37
C ASP A 393 53.06 -59.02 -23.26
N ALA A 394 52.59 -59.46 -22.08
CA ALA A 394 53.42 -60.15 -21.08
C ALA A 394 53.61 -61.65 -21.36
N GLN A 395 52.89 -62.21 -22.35
CA GLN A 395 53.34 -63.44 -23.03
C GLN A 395 54.54 -63.16 -23.96
N ALA A 396 54.74 -61.93 -24.42
CA ALA A 396 55.89 -61.51 -25.22
C ALA A 396 57.02 -60.84 -24.38
N ALA A 397 56.67 -60.14 -23.31
CA ALA A 397 57.52 -59.25 -22.52
C ALA A 397 57.98 -59.87 -21.19
N ALA A 398 58.32 -61.17 -21.23
CA ALA A 398 59.33 -61.74 -20.34
C ALA A 398 60.76 -61.23 -20.69
N GLN A 399 60.86 -60.07 -21.33
CA GLN A 399 62.07 -59.41 -21.83
C GLN A 399 62.05 -57.94 -21.39
N THR A 400 63.24 -57.36 -21.18
CA THR A 400 63.44 -55.93 -20.88
C THR A 400 62.65 -55.38 -19.68
N ALA A 401 63.06 -55.81 -18.48
CA ALA A 401 63.00 -54.94 -17.31
C ALA A 401 63.93 -53.70 -17.48
N SER A 402 63.86 -52.77 -16.52
CA SER A 402 64.74 -51.60 -16.33
C SER A 402 64.53 -50.37 -17.23
N ALA A 403 63.82 -49.37 -16.70
CA ALA A 403 64.36 -47.99 -16.65
C ALA A 403 63.76 -47.19 -15.47
N ALA A 404 64.62 -46.82 -14.52
CA ALA A 404 64.44 -45.68 -13.61
C ALA A 404 64.64 -44.35 -14.37
N ALA A 405 64.26 -43.14 -13.89
CA ALA A 405 63.34 -42.67 -12.85
C ALA A 405 63.28 -41.12 -12.93
N GLN A 406 62.51 -40.46 -12.04
CA GLN A 406 62.64 -39.04 -11.63
C GLN A 406 62.32 -37.96 -12.70
N ALA A 407 61.27 -37.16 -12.48
CA ALA A 407 61.29 -35.84 -11.80
C ALA A 407 61.89 -34.71 -12.68
N ALA A 408 61.17 -33.68 -13.13
CA ALA A 408 60.35 -32.67 -12.41
C ALA A 408 61.16 -31.55 -11.73
N ALA A 409 61.46 -30.48 -12.48
CA ALA A 409 61.77 -29.09 -12.05
C ALA A 409 61.93 -28.22 -13.34
N VAL A 410 61.22 -27.12 -13.63
CA VAL A 410 60.90 -25.84 -12.94
C VAL A 410 61.79 -24.66 -13.41
N LYS A 411 61.15 -23.48 -13.62
CA LYS A 411 61.68 -22.11 -13.83
C LYS A 411 62.37 -21.72 -15.17
N ALA A 412 61.64 -20.94 -15.95
CA ALA A 412 61.88 -19.49 -16.16
C ALA A 412 60.50 -18.82 -16.29
N LYS A 413 60.12 -17.67 -15.70
CA LYS A 413 60.78 -16.39 -15.36
C LYS A 413 61.02 -15.47 -16.57
N GLN A 414 60.12 -14.51 -16.80
CA GLN A 414 60.44 -13.07 -16.74
C GLN A 414 59.20 -12.16 -16.90
N GLU A 415 59.20 -11.03 -16.20
CA GLU A 415 58.32 -9.87 -16.41
C GLU A 415 58.98 -8.84 -17.33
N ALA A 416 58.19 -7.92 -17.92
CA ALA A 416 58.68 -6.64 -18.46
C ALA A 416 57.53 -5.62 -18.63
N ASP A 417 57.77 -4.38 -18.18
CA ASP A 417 57.35 -3.07 -18.76
C ASP A 417 55.86 -2.76 -19.01
N ALA A 418 55.37 -1.50 -19.06
CA ALA A 418 55.75 -0.19 -18.50
C ALA A 418 54.48 0.74 -18.63
N ALA A 419 54.39 2.03 -18.30
CA ALA A 419 55.34 3.07 -17.88
C ALA A 419 54.62 4.11 -16.96
N ALA A 420 55.21 5.30 -16.75
CA ALA A 420 54.62 6.39 -15.95
C ALA A 420 54.26 7.66 -16.78
N SER A 421 53.46 8.55 -16.19
CA SER A 421 53.14 9.89 -16.71
C SER A 421 53.25 10.95 -15.60
N GLY A 422 53.29 12.25 -15.95
CA GLY A 422 53.27 13.32 -14.95
C GLY A 422 53.50 14.74 -15.48
N ALA A 423 53.49 15.71 -14.55
CA ALA A 423 53.78 17.15 -14.70
C ALA A 423 52.78 18.00 -15.53
N LYS A 424 52.55 19.29 -15.23
CA LYS A 424 52.84 20.16 -14.05
C LYS A 424 52.03 21.48 -14.15
N ALA A 425 51.79 22.16 -13.03
CA ALA A 425 51.03 23.43 -12.94
C ALA A 425 51.91 24.71 -12.79
N GLN A 426 51.30 25.89 -13.01
CA GLN A 426 51.77 27.27 -12.74
C GLN A 426 50.59 28.28 -12.99
N LEU A 427 50.65 29.57 -12.63
CA LEU A 427 50.73 30.21 -11.30
C LEU A 427 50.44 31.74 -11.39
N ASP A 428 50.17 32.37 -10.23
CA ASP A 428 50.41 33.79 -9.85
C ASP A 428 49.69 35.02 -10.50
N ALA A 429 48.75 35.57 -9.70
CA ALA A 429 48.83 36.88 -8.99
C ALA A 429 48.95 38.26 -9.70
N LYS A 430 48.11 39.22 -9.23
CA LYS A 430 48.54 40.56 -8.75
C LYS A 430 47.45 41.28 -7.91
N ALA A 431 47.80 42.37 -7.21
CA ALA A 431 46.89 43.07 -6.28
C ALA A 431 47.22 44.58 -6.01
N LYS A 432 46.20 45.31 -5.52
CA LYS A 432 46.22 46.45 -4.55
C LYS A 432 46.73 47.86 -4.96
N GLU A 433 45.90 48.90 -4.71
CA GLU A 433 46.15 50.25 -4.07
C GLU A 433 44.80 51.07 -4.03
N LEU A 434 44.34 51.74 -2.94
CA LEU A 434 44.65 53.05 -2.29
C LEU A 434 44.10 54.33 -3.03
N ALA A 435 43.54 55.41 -2.42
CA ALA A 435 43.09 55.71 -1.03
C ALA A 435 42.22 57.02 -0.87
N ASP A 436 41.55 57.19 0.30
CA ASP A 436 41.30 58.42 1.12
C ASP A 436 40.39 59.64 0.78
N LYS A 437 39.54 60.04 1.79
CA LYS A 437 39.15 61.41 2.28
C LYS A 437 38.20 62.34 1.48
N ASN A 438 37.52 63.38 2.04
CA ASN A 438 36.93 63.70 3.39
C ASN A 438 36.00 64.98 3.33
N ASN A 439 35.28 65.30 4.44
CA ASN A 439 34.45 66.48 4.82
C ASN A 439 35.05 67.92 4.57
N GLU A 440 34.40 69.11 4.75
CA GLU A 440 33.08 69.53 5.35
C GLU A 440 32.61 70.99 4.97
N LEU A 441 31.36 71.33 5.37
CA LEU A 441 30.72 72.63 5.75
C LEU A 441 31.23 74.04 5.32
N ALA A 442 30.28 74.97 5.03
CA ALA A 442 30.00 76.20 5.83
C ALA A 442 28.97 77.16 5.15
N ALA A 443 28.35 78.10 5.91
CA ALA A 443 27.32 79.05 5.41
C ALA A 443 27.35 80.45 6.07
N LYS A 444 26.85 81.48 5.36
CA LYS A 444 26.45 82.88 5.78
C LYS A 444 26.18 83.70 4.50
N VAL A 445 25.39 84.79 4.38
CA VAL A 445 24.53 85.67 5.24
C VAL A 445 23.27 85.99 4.40
N LYS A 446 22.00 86.16 4.83
CA LYS A 446 21.28 86.23 6.12
C LYS A 446 21.33 87.51 6.99
N GLN A 447 21.05 88.71 6.42
CA GLN A 447 20.27 89.79 7.08
C GLN A 447 20.06 91.01 6.16
N LEU A 448 18.80 91.27 5.76
CA LEU A 448 18.28 92.60 5.42
C LEU A 448 16.76 92.58 5.60
N THR A 449 16.36 92.85 6.83
CA THR A 449 15.01 92.87 7.42
C THR A 449 15.07 93.95 8.52
N ASP A 450 14.02 94.66 8.96
CA ASP A 450 12.59 94.35 8.99
C ASP A 450 11.75 95.63 8.81
N ALA A 451 10.83 95.65 7.82
CA ALA A 451 9.74 96.66 7.71
C ALA A 451 8.64 96.18 6.75
N GLN A 452 9.04 95.60 5.61
CA GLN A 452 8.20 94.83 4.71
C GLN A 452 7.56 93.59 5.41
N ALA A 453 8.18 93.16 6.52
CA ALA A 453 7.93 91.95 7.30
C ALA A 453 6.58 91.89 8.07
N ALA A 454 5.58 92.68 7.70
CA ALA A 454 4.21 92.61 8.23
C ALA A 454 3.19 92.15 7.16
N ALA A 455 3.23 92.75 5.97
CA ALA A 455 2.47 92.26 4.81
C ALA A 455 3.18 91.07 4.17
N GLN A 456 4.50 91.15 4.00
CA GLN A 456 5.29 90.03 3.49
C GLN A 456 5.46 88.90 4.51
N SER A 457 5.23 89.07 5.82
CA SER A 457 5.21 87.90 6.70
C SER A 457 3.95 87.06 6.53
N ALA A 458 2.80 87.65 6.19
CA ALA A 458 1.61 86.89 5.78
C ALA A 458 1.82 86.21 4.41
N GLY A 459 2.32 86.96 3.42
CA GLY A 459 2.63 86.42 2.07
C GLY A 459 3.72 85.34 2.10
N ALA A 460 4.83 85.59 2.80
CA ALA A 460 5.94 84.65 2.93
C ALA A 460 5.64 83.50 3.91
N ALA A 461 4.73 83.64 4.88
CA ALA A 461 4.25 82.47 5.63
C ALA A 461 3.41 81.55 4.73
N ALA A 462 2.57 82.10 3.86
CA ALA A 462 1.83 81.32 2.87
C ALA A 462 2.76 80.67 1.83
N GLN A 463 3.73 81.42 1.29
CA GLN A 463 4.75 80.88 0.37
C GLN A 463 5.69 79.87 1.05
N ALA A 464 6.09 80.08 2.30
CA ALA A 464 6.91 79.13 3.06
C ALA A 464 6.14 77.86 3.39
N ALA A 465 4.86 77.96 3.79
CA ALA A 465 4.00 76.79 3.98
C ALA A 465 3.79 76.03 2.66
N ALA A 466 3.61 76.72 1.53
CA ALA A 466 3.49 76.08 0.21
C ALA A 466 4.81 75.47 -0.28
N ALA A 467 5.94 76.13 -0.03
CA ALA A 467 7.28 75.61 -0.35
C ALA A 467 7.64 74.41 0.53
N GLN A 468 7.31 74.45 1.83
CA GLN A 468 7.46 73.34 2.75
C GLN A 468 6.56 72.17 2.34
N ALA A 469 5.28 72.39 2.03
CA ALA A 469 4.38 71.35 1.53
C ALA A 469 4.86 70.72 0.21
N LYS A 470 5.49 71.51 -0.68
CA LYS A 470 6.18 70.99 -1.86
C LYS A 470 7.41 70.16 -1.47
N GLN A 471 8.25 70.64 -0.56
CA GLN A 471 9.46 69.94 -0.12
C GLN A 471 9.13 68.63 0.62
N GLU A 472 8.05 68.60 1.39
CA GLU A 472 7.47 67.40 2.00
C GLU A 472 6.94 66.42 0.94
N ALA A 473 6.28 66.91 -0.12
CA ALA A 473 5.85 66.08 -1.25
C ALA A 473 7.02 65.50 -2.06
N GLU A 474 8.09 66.28 -2.27
CA GLU A 474 9.33 65.81 -2.94
C GLU A 474 10.08 64.79 -2.08
N ALA A 475 10.15 64.99 -0.75
CA ALA A 475 10.70 64.03 0.19
C ALA A 475 9.89 62.73 0.25
N ALA A 476 8.55 62.83 0.27
CA ALA A 476 7.66 61.66 0.23
C ALA A 476 7.81 60.88 -1.09
N LEU A 477 7.92 61.57 -2.23
CA LEU A 477 8.18 60.95 -3.53
C LEU A 477 9.55 60.24 -3.55
N SER A 478 10.57 60.81 -2.91
CA SER A 478 11.90 60.19 -2.78
C SER A 478 11.85 58.92 -1.91
N ALA A 479 11.14 58.95 -0.78
CA ALA A 479 10.95 57.78 0.08
C ALA A 479 10.21 56.64 -0.65
N VAL A 480 9.11 56.94 -1.35
CA VAL A 480 8.37 55.94 -2.13
C VAL A 480 9.21 55.35 -3.27
N LYS A 481 10.12 56.13 -3.90
CA LYS A 481 11.10 55.60 -4.86
C LYS A 481 12.06 54.60 -4.20
N ALA A 482 12.69 54.98 -3.08
CA ALA A 482 13.65 54.12 -2.38
C ALA A 482 13.01 52.78 -1.92
N GLU A 483 11.77 52.81 -1.43
CA GLU A 483 11.01 51.59 -1.12
C GLU A 483 10.71 50.73 -2.36
N ARG A 484 10.39 51.35 -3.51
CA ARG A 484 10.16 50.67 -4.79
C ARG A 484 11.45 50.03 -5.33
N ASP A 485 12.60 50.68 -5.12
CA ASP A 485 13.93 50.11 -5.43
C ASP A 485 14.27 48.93 -4.52
N THR A 486 14.02 49.03 -3.21
CA THR A 486 14.22 47.92 -2.27
C THR A 486 13.33 46.72 -2.62
N GLN A 487 12.06 46.95 -2.98
CA GLN A 487 11.18 45.86 -3.42
C GLN A 487 11.58 45.26 -4.76
N ALA A 488 12.14 46.03 -5.70
CA ALA A 488 12.67 45.46 -6.94
C ALA A 488 13.85 44.51 -6.67
N GLN A 489 14.75 44.84 -5.74
CA GLN A 489 15.84 43.95 -5.33
C GLN A 489 15.32 42.68 -4.63
N LEU A 490 14.33 42.82 -3.72
CA LEU A 490 13.70 41.68 -3.06
C LEU A 490 12.97 40.74 -4.05
N LEU A 491 12.35 41.30 -5.10
CA LEU A 491 11.75 40.51 -6.17
C LEU A 491 12.80 39.71 -6.94
N GLN A 492 13.93 40.32 -7.31
CA GLN A 492 15.02 39.64 -8.01
C GLN A 492 15.62 38.51 -7.14
N GLN A 493 15.77 38.72 -5.83
CA GLN A 493 16.23 37.67 -4.91
C GLN A 493 15.21 36.53 -4.76
N ALA A 494 13.91 36.83 -4.75
CA ALA A 494 12.85 35.82 -4.71
C ALA A 494 12.76 35.00 -6.02
N GLN A 495 13.04 35.63 -7.16
CA GLN A 495 13.12 34.95 -8.46
C GLN A 495 14.33 34.01 -8.55
N ALA A 496 15.51 34.42 -8.06
CA ALA A 496 16.69 33.55 -8.01
C ALA A 496 16.41 32.29 -7.18
N LYS A 497 15.92 32.44 -5.94
CA LYS A 497 15.58 31.30 -5.07
C LYS A 497 14.54 30.35 -5.67
N HIS A 498 13.54 30.90 -6.37
CA HIS A 498 12.56 30.10 -7.09
C HIS A 498 13.23 29.26 -8.20
N GLN A 499 14.15 29.86 -8.95
CA GLN A 499 14.88 29.15 -10.00
C GLN A 499 15.79 28.06 -9.43
N ASP A 500 16.52 28.35 -8.35
CA ASP A 500 17.37 27.38 -7.63
C ASP A 500 16.54 26.18 -7.14
N SER A 501 15.43 26.43 -6.43
CA SER A 501 14.52 25.38 -5.93
C SER A 501 13.82 24.59 -7.05
N THR A 502 13.55 25.22 -8.19
CA THR A 502 13.03 24.50 -9.37
C THR A 502 14.07 23.47 -9.88
N GLN A 503 15.34 23.87 -9.97
CA GLN A 503 16.42 22.98 -10.44
C GLN A 503 16.72 21.84 -9.45
N GLU A 504 16.60 22.10 -8.14
CA GLU A 504 16.72 21.08 -7.10
C GLU A 504 15.61 20.03 -7.20
N ASN A 505 14.34 20.45 -7.37
CA ASN A 505 13.21 19.52 -7.58
C ASN A 505 13.34 18.72 -8.89
N GLU A 506 13.79 19.35 -9.99
CA GLU A 506 14.05 18.65 -11.25
C GLU A 506 15.14 17.56 -11.10
N LEU A 507 16.20 17.83 -10.31
CA LEU A 507 17.25 16.85 -10.03
C LEU A 507 16.76 15.70 -9.14
N LEU A 508 15.99 15.99 -8.08
CA LEU A 508 15.40 14.97 -7.21
C LEU A 508 14.44 14.04 -7.98
N LEU A 509 13.65 14.60 -8.91
CA LEU A 509 12.76 13.81 -9.77
C LEU A 509 13.55 12.86 -10.69
N LEU A 510 14.66 13.31 -11.28
CA LEU A 510 15.53 12.46 -12.10
C LEU A 510 16.18 11.33 -11.29
N GLN A 511 16.62 11.60 -10.05
CA GLN A 511 17.15 10.58 -9.14
C GLN A 511 16.07 9.55 -8.76
N LEU A 512 14.85 9.99 -8.48
CA LEU A 512 13.72 9.12 -8.18
C LEU A 512 13.35 8.24 -9.38
N MET A 513 13.38 8.76 -10.61
CA MET A 513 13.16 7.98 -11.83
C MET A 513 14.24 6.91 -12.04
N GLN A 514 15.52 7.22 -11.82
CA GLN A 514 16.60 6.22 -11.92
C GLN A 514 16.41 5.11 -10.87
N ALA A 515 16.14 5.48 -9.62
CA ALA A 515 15.93 4.51 -8.54
C ALA A 515 14.72 3.59 -8.80
N GLN A 516 13.66 4.10 -9.45
CA GLN A 516 12.53 3.28 -9.90
C GLN A 516 12.89 2.33 -11.06
N GLU A 517 13.75 2.74 -12.00
CA GLU A 517 14.23 1.87 -13.09
C GLU A 517 15.09 0.72 -12.55
N GLU A 518 16.03 1.00 -11.63
CA GLU A 518 16.82 -0.02 -10.94
C GLU A 518 15.95 -1.00 -10.13
N LEU A 519 14.87 -0.51 -9.50
CA LEU A 519 13.94 -1.34 -8.75
C LEU A 519 13.16 -2.30 -9.66
N VAL A 520 12.77 -1.84 -10.86
CA VAL A 520 12.13 -2.69 -11.88
C VAL A 520 13.07 -3.80 -12.37
N GLU A 521 14.36 -3.50 -12.63
CA GLU A 521 15.33 -4.53 -13.00
C GLU A 521 15.46 -5.62 -11.93
N TYR A 522 15.47 -5.25 -10.63
CA TYR A 522 15.49 -6.23 -9.54
C TYR A 522 14.22 -7.09 -9.47
N TYR A 523 13.04 -6.53 -9.76
CA TYR A 523 11.79 -7.31 -9.84
C TYR A 523 11.81 -8.30 -11.03
N GLU A 524 12.33 -7.92 -12.20
CA GLU A 524 12.48 -8.85 -13.33
C GLU A 524 13.47 -9.97 -13.03
N GLN A 525 14.64 -9.66 -12.45
CA GLN A 525 15.64 -10.65 -12.02
C GLN A 525 15.07 -11.65 -11.01
N LYS A 526 14.29 -11.18 -10.03
CA LYS A 526 13.59 -12.01 -9.05
C LYS A 526 12.57 -12.94 -9.73
N GLY A 527 11.79 -12.43 -10.68
CA GLY A 527 10.83 -13.23 -11.46
C GLY A 527 11.49 -14.31 -12.32
N GLU A 528 12.65 -14.03 -12.91
CA GLU A 528 13.45 -15.05 -13.61
C GLU A 528 14.06 -16.09 -12.65
N PHE A 529 14.49 -15.69 -11.45
CA PHE A 529 14.95 -16.63 -10.43
C PHE A 529 13.82 -17.58 -9.96
N GLU A 530 12.63 -17.05 -9.69
CA GLU A 530 11.47 -17.84 -9.25
C GLU A 530 11.06 -18.89 -10.29
N LYS A 531 11.03 -18.53 -11.58
CA LYS A 531 10.80 -19.48 -12.69
C LYS A 531 11.83 -20.61 -12.68
N ARG A 532 13.12 -20.30 -12.46
CA ARG A 532 14.20 -21.30 -12.40
C ARG A 532 14.04 -22.21 -11.19
N TYR A 533 13.78 -21.65 -10.01
CA TYR A 533 13.52 -22.42 -8.78
C TYR A 533 12.35 -23.40 -8.96
N LEU A 534 11.22 -22.94 -9.51
CA LEU A 534 10.07 -23.80 -9.79
C LEU A 534 10.39 -24.89 -10.83
N ALA A 535 11.19 -24.58 -11.85
CA ALA A 535 11.64 -25.57 -12.83
C ALA A 535 12.57 -26.65 -12.23
N TYR A 536 13.48 -26.26 -11.32
CA TYR A 536 14.31 -27.20 -10.56
C TYR A 536 13.48 -28.06 -9.60
N LYS A 537 12.56 -27.45 -8.84
CA LYS A 537 11.64 -28.18 -7.95
C LYS A 537 10.82 -29.21 -8.72
N ALA A 538 10.19 -28.81 -9.83
CA ALA A 538 9.43 -29.74 -10.66
C ALA A 538 10.31 -30.85 -11.28
N ARG A 539 11.62 -30.61 -11.48
CA ARG A 539 12.58 -31.65 -11.90
C ARG A 539 12.89 -32.62 -10.76
N TRP A 540 13.03 -32.13 -9.52
CA TRP A 540 13.17 -32.95 -8.31
C TRP A 540 11.94 -33.80 -8.04
N ASP A 541 10.74 -33.20 -8.06
CA ASP A 541 9.47 -33.91 -7.84
C ASP A 541 9.32 -35.11 -8.82
N ARG A 542 9.77 -34.94 -10.08
CA ARG A 542 9.81 -36.01 -11.08
C ARG A 542 10.91 -37.05 -10.86
N LEU A 543 12.02 -36.69 -10.22
CA LEU A 543 13.08 -37.63 -9.82
C LEU A 543 12.56 -38.52 -8.69
N GLU A 544 12.03 -37.90 -7.64
CA GLU A 544 11.46 -38.55 -6.45
C GLU A 544 10.30 -39.48 -6.83
N THR A 545 9.39 -39.04 -7.70
CA THR A 545 8.28 -39.88 -8.22
C THR A 545 8.78 -41.12 -8.98
N ARG A 546 9.91 -41.01 -9.70
CA ARG A 546 10.47 -42.13 -10.50
C ARG A 546 11.38 -43.05 -9.70
N MET A 547 12.00 -42.54 -8.64
CA MET A 547 12.93 -43.26 -7.78
C MET A 547 12.64 -42.89 -6.32
N PRO A 548 11.53 -43.39 -5.73
CA PRO A 548 11.13 -43.05 -4.36
C PRO A 548 12.11 -43.52 -3.27
N ASN A 549 13.04 -44.42 -3.64
CA ASN A 549 14.13 -44.86 -2.77
C ASN A 549 15.45 -44.09 -3.03
N TYR A 550 15.47 -43.10 -3.93
CA TYR A 550 16.61 -42.22 -4.11
C TYR A 550 16.91 -41.50 -2.80
N LEU A 551 18.20 -41.42 -2.47
CA LEU A 551 18.71 -40.95 -1.20
C LEU A 551 19.84 -39.95 -1.52
N ASP A 552 19.68 -38.74 -1.03
CA ASP A 552 20.63 -37.64 -1.16
C ASP A 552 21.20 -37.32 0.23
N PHE A 553 22.50 -37.05 0.32
CA PHE A 553 23.17 -36.61 1.56
C PHE A 553 24.47 -35.91 1.20
N GLY A 554 24.83 -34.86 1.96
CA GLY A 554 26.06 -34.10 1.73
C GLY A 554 27.30 -34.78 2.30
N ALA A 555 27.19 -35.35 3.50
CA ALA A 555 28.29 -36.05 4.18
C ALA A 555 27.77 -37.08 5.20
N MET A 556 28.62 -38.01 5.59
CA MET A 556 28.45 -38.80 6.82
C MET A 556 29.79 -38.88 7.56
N ASP A 557 29.78 -38.54 8.85
CA ASP A 557 30.95 -38.47 9.72
C ASP A 557 30.83 -39.47 10.88
N ILE A 558 31.97 -39.89 11.44
CA ILE A 558 32.05 -40.58 12.73
C ILE A 558 32.26 -39.52 13.82
N VAL A 559 31.30 -39.37 14.72
CA VAL A 559 31.32 -38.39 15.82
C VAL A 559 31.94 -38.98 17.09
N ASN A 560 31.71 -40.26 17.36
CA ASN A 560 32.30 -40.95 18.51
C ASN A 560 32.54 -42.44 18.20
N VAL A 561 33.56 -43.02 18.86
CA VAL A 561 33.90 -44.45 18.79
C VAL A 561 34.21 -44.92 20.20
N ASP A 562 33.40 -45.84 20.71
CA ASP A 562 33.67 -46.56 21.95
C ASP A 562 34.04 -48.01 21.60
N SER A 563 35.32 -48.34 21.81
CA SER A 563 35.85 -49.69 21.65
C SER A 563 36.18 -50.36 23.00
N MET A 564 35.75 -49.77 24.12
CA MET A 564 36.26 -50.07 25.46
C MET A 564 35.18 -50.48 26.47
N SER A 565 33.91 -50.19 26.22
CA SER A 565 32.79 -50.68 27.05
C SER A 565 32.34 -52.10 26.70
N ASP A 566 31.49 -52.68 27.56
CA ASP A 566 30.90 -54.02 27.38
C ASP A 566 29.99 -54.13 26.14
N THR A 567 29.66 -53.01 25.48
CA THR A 567 28.92 -52.99 24.21
C THR A 567 29.53 -51.92 23.31
N PRO A 568 30.63 -52.25 22.60
CA PRO A 568 31.31 -51.32 21.70
C PRO A 568 30.34 -50.67 20.71
N SER A 569 30.56 -49.40 20.40
CA SER A 569 29.67 -48.61 19.57
C SER A 569 30.36 -47.54 18.73
N ILE A 570 29.72 -47.18 17.61
CA ILE A 570 30.10 -46.05 16.76
C ILE A 570 28.89 -45.12 16.67
N THR A 571 29.08 -43.84 16.99
CA THR A 571 28.09 -42.80 16.73
C THR A 571 28.42 -42.10 15.42
N TRP A 572 27.50 -42.18 14.48
CA TRP A 572 27.56 -41.60 13.14
C TRP A 572 26.64 -40.38 13.04
N GLN A 573 26.99 -39.40 12.21
CA GLN A 573 26.14 -38.26 11.88
C GLN A 573 26.06 -38.12 10.36
N VAL A 574 24.85 -38.07 9.80
CA VAL A 574 24.58 -37.78 8.38
C VAL A 574 24.18 -36.31 8.27
N LYS A 575 24.64 -35.61 7.23
CA LYS A 575 24.40 -34.18 6.97
C LYS A 575 23.73 -33.96 5.61
N ASP A 576 22.94 -32.89 5.52
CA ASP A 576 22.21 -32.44 4.32
C ASP A 576 21.40 -33.58 3.66
N PHE A 577 20.68 -34.34 4.49
CA PHE A 577 19.96 -35.54 4.07
C PHE A 577 18.61 -35.21 3.42
N ALA A 578 18.28 -35.86 2.30
CA ALA A 578 16.95 -35.83 1.70
C ALA A 578 16.52 -37.20 1.12
N GLN A 579 15.30 -37.64 1.46
CA GLN A 579 14.66 -38.83 0.90
C GLN A 579 13.12 -38.77 1.00
N ALA A 580 12.45 -38.95 -0.14
CA ALA A 580 10.98 -39.10 -0.24
C ALA A 580 10.19 -38.06 0.57
N GLY A 581 10.41 -36.77 0.26
CA GLY A 581 9.74 -35.63 0.89
C GLY A 581 10.19 -35.28 2.31
N VAL A 582 11.14 -36.02 2.89
CA VAL A 582 11.78 -35.69 4.19
C VAL A 582 13.17 -35.12 3.90
N ALA A 583 13.47 -33.95 4.45
CA ALA A 583 14.80 -33.33 4.41
C ALA A 583 15.23 -32.93 5.83
N LEU A 584 16.50 -33.18 6.18
CA LEU A 584 17.07 -32.94 7.51
C LEU A 584 18.48 -32.35 7.34
N SER A 585 18.78 -31.26 8.05
CA SER A 585 20.14 -30.67 8.07
C SER A 585 21.16 -31.66 8.61
N GLU A 586 20.79 -32.43 9.63
CA GLU A 586 21.56 -33.57 10.12
C GLU A 586 20.67 -34.56 10.88
N PHE A 587 21.14 -35.81 11.02
CA PHE A 587 20.65 -36.77 12.01
C PHE A 587 21.76 -37.73 12.46
N SER A 588 21.67 -38.22 13.70
CA SER A 588 22.69 -39.09 14.29
C SER A 588 22.14 -40.48 14.62
N PHE A 589 22.90 -41.51 14.26
CA PHE A 589 22.57 -42.91 14.51
C PHE A 589 23.76 -43.64 15.13
N VAL A 590 23.50 -44.77 15.77
CA VAL A 590 24.51 -45.60 16.43
C VAL A 590 24.53 -47.00 15.80
N THR A 591 25.71 -47.56 15.63
CA THR A 591 25.90 -49.00 15.42
C THR A 591 26.59 -49.60 16.63
N VAL A 592 26.04 -50.68 17.19
CA VAL A 592 26.55 -51.35 18.40
C VAL A 592 27.00 -52.77 18.09
N LEU A 593 27.85 -53.36 18.93
CA LEU A 593 28.18 -54.78 18.91
C LEU A 593 27.94 -55.38 20.30
N GLN A 594 26.80 -56.06 20.47
CA GLN A 594 26.38 -56.66 21.74
C GLN A 594 26.40 -58.18 21.60
N ASP A 595 27.08 -58.90 22.49
CA ASP A 595 27.21 -60.37 22.46
C ASP A 595 27.69 -60.95 21.11
N GLY A 596 28.51 -60.18 20.38
CA GLY A 596 28.96 -60.54 19.03
C GLY A 596 27.88 -60.43 17.94
N HIS A 597 26.78 -59.73 18.22
CA HIS A 597 25.70 -59.43 17.27
C HIS A 597 25.63 -57.92 17.02
N PRO A 598 25.74 -57.47 15.76
CA PRO A 598 25.68 -56.06 15.46
C PRO A 598 24.23 -55.55 15.53
N GLY A 599 24.04 -54.37 16.11
CA GLY A 599 22.77 -53.67 16.20
C GLY A 599 22.83 -52.26 15.64
N ILE A 600 21.67 -51.65 15.44
CA ILE A 600 21.54 -50.25 15.00
C ILE A 600 20.48 -49.51 15.82
N GLY A 601 20.67 -48.22 16.03
CA GLY A 601 19.77 -47.37 16.78
C GLY A 601 19.84 -45.90 16.40
N LEU A 602 18.90 -45.11 16.90
CA LEU A 602 19.03 -43.65 16.93
C LEU A 602 19.59 -43.20 18.29
N VAL A 603 20.20 -42.01 18.33
CA VAL A 603 20.57 -41.38 19.60
C VAL A 603 19.40 -40.50 20.06
N LYS A 604 18.77 -40.86 21.19
CA LYS A 604 17.67 -40.10 21.80
C LYS A 604 18.07 -39.68 23.21
N ASP A 605 17.82 -38.42 23.57
CA ASP A 605 18.19 -37.83 24.87
C ASP A 605 19.67 -38.05 25.26
N GLY A 606 20.56 -38.01 24.25
CA GLY A 606 21.99 -38.30 24.41
C GLY A 606 22.37 -39.77 24.63
N LYS A 607 21.40 -40.70 24.57
CA LYS A 607 21.61 -42.13 24.78
C LYS A 607 21.38 -42.95 23.49
N PRO A 608 22.19 -43.99 23.22
CA PRO A 608 21.93 -44.91 22.12
C PRO A 608 20.71 -45.79 22.42
N GLN A 609 19.71 -45.79 21.54
CA GLN A 609 18.57 -46.72 21.59
C GLN A 609 18.65 -47.69 20.40
N ALA A 610 19.35 -48.81 20.59
CA ALA A 610 19.71 -49.76 19.53
C ALA A 610 19.04 -51.12 19.66
N PHE A 611 18.76 -51.76 18.52
CA PHE A 611 18.27 -53.13 18.44
C PHE A 611 19.22 -54.01 17.61
N GLY A 612 19.53 -55.21 18.11
CA GLY A 612 20.18 -56.27 17.34
C GLY A 612 19.14 -57.03 16.50
N PRO A 613 19.22 -57.08 15.16
CA PRO A 613 18.17 -57.70 14.34
C PRO A 613 17.99 -59.20 14.61
N LYS A 614 19.08 -59.93 14.91
CA LYS A 614 19.02 -61.33 15.39
C LYS A 614 18.39 -61.50 16.76
N LEU A 615 18.46 -60.48 17.62
CA LEU A 615 18.01 -60.56 19.02
C LEU A 615 16.50 -60.29 19.17
N LEU A 616 15.82 -59.78 18.14
CA LEU A 616 14.39 -59.45 18.16
C LEU A 616 13.44 -60.61 18.54
N ASN A 617 13.89 -61.86 18.41
CA ASN A 617 13.12 -63.05 18.78
C ASN A 617 13.48 -63.63 20.16
N THR A 618 14.59 -63.19 20.76
CA THR A 618 15.15 -63.74 22.01
C THR A 618 15.14 -62.72 23.15
N ASP A 619 15.19 -61.43 22.83
CA ASP A 619 15.28 -60.32 23.75
C ASP A 619 14.07 -59.39 23.60
N LYS A 620 13.45 -59.02 24.73
CA LYS A 620 12.23 -58.20 24.76
C LYS A 620 12.49 -56.71 24.62
N ASP A 621 13.65 -56.23 25.03
CA ASP A 621 13.98 -54.80 25.08
C ASP A 621 14.48 -54.35 23.70
N HIS A 622 15.23 -55.20 22.98
CA HIS A 622 15.50 -55.01 21.55
C HIS A 622 14.21 -55.07 20.71
N LEU A 623 13.29 -55.99 21.01
CA LEU A 623 11.98 -56.05 20.33
C LEU A 623 11.15 -54.79 20.61
N ALA A 624 11.06 -54.35 21.86
CA ALA A 624 10.37 -53.13 22.24
C ALA A 624 10.97 -51.89 21.55
N THR A 625 12.30 -51.78 21.50
CA THR A 625 13.03 -50.73 20.77
C THR A 625 12.67 -50.72 19.29
N PHE A 626 12.67 -51.89 18.63
CA PHE A 626 12.33 -52.02 17.22
C PHE A 626 10.86 -51.73 16.90
N LEU A 627 9.93 -52.04 17.82
CA LEU A 627 8.51 -51.73 17.68
C LEU A 627 8.17 -50.28 18.04
N ALA A 628 8.97 -49.62 18.88
CA ALA A 628 8.78 -48.21 19.25
C ALA A 628 8.97 -47.26 18.05
N LEU A 629 9.95 -47.56 17.19
CA LEU A 629 10.36 -46.72 16.04
C LEU A 629 9.20 -46.28 15.15
N GLY A 630 9.07 -44.97 14.96
CA GLY A 630 8.17 -44.36 13.98
C GLY A 630 8.53 -44.69 12.52
N THR A 631 7.71 -44.23 11.58
CA THR A 631 7.99 -44.34 10.13
C THR A 631 9.23 -43.52 9.75
N THR A 632 9.31 -42.27 10.20
CA THR A 632 10.44 -41.37 9.94
C THR A 632 11.72 -41.86 10.61
N GLU A 633 11.62 -42.34 11.85
CA GLU A 633 12.76 -42.91 12.59
C GLU A 633 13.29 -44.19 11.95
N PHE A 634 12.40 -45.11 11.56
CA PHE A 634 12.80 -46.32 10.85
C PHE A 634 13.37 -46.00 9.46
N ARG A 635 12.83 -44.98 8.77
CA ARG A 635 13.36 -44.49 7.49
C ARG A 635 14.80 -44.01 7.65
N GLN A 636 15.10 -43.16 8.65
CA GLN A 636 16.47 -42.71 8.97
C GLN A 636 17.44 -43.89 9.17
N LEU A 637 17.02 -44.95 9.86
CA LEU A 637 17.86 -46.14 10.03
C LEU A 637 18.06 -46.92 8.73
N THR A 638 17.02 -47.10 7.90
CA THR A 638 17.19 -47.74 6.58
C THR A 638 18.01 -46.90 5.60
N ALA A 639 17.97 -45.57 5.73
CA ALA A 639 18.78 -44.62 4.98
C ALA A 639 20.26 -44.74 5.40
N ALA A 640 20.56 -44.65 6.69
CA ALA A 640 21.90 -44.86 7.26
C ALA A 640 22.54 -46.19 6.80
N VAL A 641 21.77 -47.28 6.81
CA VAL A 641 22.22 -48.61 6.35
C VAL A 641 22.48 -48.65 4.85
N SER A 642 21.72 -47.87 4.07
CA SER A 642 21.93 -47.72 2.63
C SER A 642 23.21 -46.92 2.34
N ILE A 643 23.49 -45.85 3.11
CA ILE A 643 24.75 -45.08 3.04
C ILE A 643 25.95 -45.96 3.40
N LEU A 644 25.88 -46.70 4.52
CA LEU A 644 26.93 -47.65 4.92
C LEU A 644 27.18 -48.72 3.84
N ALA A 645 26.13 -49.21 3.19
CA ALA A 645 26.27 -50.18 2.09
C ALA A 645 26.88 -49.55 0.81
N GLN A 646 26.59 -48.28 0.51
CA GLN A 646 27.22 -47.54 -0.59
C GLN A 646 28.71 -47.31 -0.32
N LEU A 647 29.08 -46.89 0.90
CA LEU A 647 30.48 -46.71 1.29
C LEU A 647 31.26 -48.04 1.25
N ASP A 648 30.69 -49.12 1.77
CA ASP A 648 31.36 -50.43 1.75
C ASP A 648 31.59 -50.95 0.32
N ALA A 649 30.60 -50.78 -0.57
CA ALA A 649 30.73 -51.09 -1.99
C ALA A 649 31.74 -50.19 -2.72
N GLY A 650 31.80 -48.90 -2.35
CA GLY A 650 32.83 -47.94 -2.78
C GLY A 650 34.19 -48.12 -2.11
N GLN A 651 34.39 -49.21 -1.34
CA GLN A 651 35.60 -49.51 -0.58
C GLN A 651 36.04 -48.38 0.38
N TRP A 652 35.10 -47.56 0.85
CA TRP A 652 35.30 -46.40 1.70
C TRP A 652 36.22 -45.32 1.09
N GLN A 653 36.35 -45.28 -0.24
CA GLN A 653 37.13 -44.25 -0.93
C GLN A 653 36.54 -42.85 -0.69
N GLY A 654 37.40 -41.90 -0.30
CA GLY A 654 37.00 -40.53 0.04
C GLY A 654 36.45 -40.35 1.46
N PHE A 655 36.21 -41.43 2.23
CA PHE A 655 35.77 -41.34 3.62
C PHE A 655 36.95 -41.02 4.55
N VAL A 656 36.76 -40.08 5.49
CA VAL A 656 37.79 -39.68 6.46
C VAL A 656 37.50 -40.35 7.80
N PHE A 657 38.35 -41.31 8.17
CA PHE A 657 38.25 -42.01 9.45
C PHE A 657 38.99 -41.26 10.57
N PRO A 658 38.47 -41.23 11.82
CA PRO A 658 39.22 -40.77 12.98
C PRO A 658 40.50 -41.60 13.21
N PRO A 659 41.61 -41.02 13.71
CA PRO A 659 42.88 -41.75 13.91
C PRO A 659 42.79 -43.01 14.77
N GLN A 660 41.79 -43.09 15.65
CA GLN A 660 41.52 -44.20 16.57
C GLN A 660 40.54 -45.26 16.03
N PHE A 661 40.12 -45.18 14.76
CA PHE A 661 39.12 -46.08 14.19
C PHE A 661 39.71 -47.28 13.43
N ASP A 662 39.44 -48.50 13.91
CA ASP A 662 39.80 -49.74 13.22
C ASP A 662 38.67 -50.20 12.28
N LEU A 663 38.80 -49.88 10.99
CA LEU A 663 37.90 -50.37 9.94
C LEU A 663 37.97 -51.90 9.78
N GLY A 664 39.13 -52.53 10.04
CA GLY A 664 39.30 -53.98 9.92
C GLY A 664 38.44 -54.74 10.92
N PHE A 665 38.42 -54.30 12.18
CA PHE A 665 37.53 -54.81 13.22
C PHE A 665 36.05 -54.58 12.88
N TRP A 666 35.68 -53.33 12.53
CA TRP A 666 34.26 -52.96 12.38
C TRP A 666 33.60 -53.44 11.09
N ARG A 667 34.34 -53.61 9.98
CA ARG A 667 33.76 -53.88 8.65
C ARG A 667 32.91 -55.16 8.59
N ALA A 668 33.37 -56.26 9.20
CA ALA A 668 32.63 -57.52 9.21
C ALA A 668 31.29 -57.39 9.97
N SER A 669 31.27 -56.64 11.06
CA SER A 669 30.07 -56.32 11.84
C SER A 669 29.09 -55.46 11.04
N LEU A 670 29.58 -54.43 10.34
CA LEU A 670 28.76 -53.55 9.50
C LEU A 670 28.17 -54.30 8.29
N GLN A 671 28.95 -55.13 7.59
CA GLN A 671 28.45 -55.99 6.52
C GLN A 671 27.37 -56.97 7.01
N THR A 672 27.59 -57.56 8.19
CA THR A 672 26.62 -58.45 8.84
C THR A 672 25.33 -57.72 9.21
N LEU A 673 25.41 -56.47 9.68
CA LEU A 673 24.25 -55.61 9.99
C LEU A 673 23.44 -55.29 8.74
N ILE A 674 24.11 -54.85 7.66
CA ILE A 674 23.51 -54.56 6.35
C ILE A 674 22.77 -55.79 5.79
N ALA A 675 23.34 -56.99 5.96
CA ALA A 675 22.71 -58.24 5.53
C ALA A 675 21.46 -58.57 6.36
N GLN A 676 21.52 -58.48 7.69
CA GLN A 676 20.39 -58.80 8.57
C GLN A 676 19.21 -57.83 8.42
N LEU A 677 19.48 -56.52 8.29
CA LEU A 677 18.41 -55.52 8.19
C LEU A 677 17.60 -55.66 6.89
N LYS A 678 18.21 -56.15 5.81
CA LYS A 678 17.53 -56.50 4.55
C LYS A 678 16.58 -57.70 4.66
N THR A 679 16.67 -58.50 5.73
CA THR A 679 15.77 -59.64 5.98
C THR A 679 14.64 -59.34 6.95
N LEU A 680 14.53 -58.11 7.46
CA LEU A 680 13.44 -57.73 8.37
C LEU A 680 12.07 -57.71 7.66
N PRO A 681 10.99 -58.17 8.33
CA PRO A 681 9.65 -58.14 7.76
C PRO A 681 9.13 -56.70 7.66
N ALA A 682 8.33 -56.43 6.62
CA ALA A 682 7.59 -55.18 6.54
C ALA A 682 6.54 -55.11 7.67
N LEU A 683 6.73 -54.18 8.60
CA LEU A 683 5.78 -53.86 9.66
C LEU A 683 4.95 -52.62 9.29
N LEU A 684 3.81 -52.48 9.96
CA LEU A 684 3.08 -51.22 9.98
C LEU A 684 3.80 -50.28 10.95
N ARG A 685 4.08 -49.05 10.52
CA ARG A 685 4.62 -47.98 11.37
C ARG A 685 3.80 -46.72 11.20
N TYR A 686 3.83 -45.85 12.20
CA TYR A 686 3.28 -44.51 12.18
C TYR A 686 4.13 -43.64 13.09
N ASP A 687 4.23 -42.35 12.75
CA ASP A 687 4.98 -41.40 13.56
C ASP A 687 4.16 -40.93 14.77
N ASP A 688 2.85 -40.71 14.59
CA ASP A 688 1.94 -40.34 15.67
C ASP A 688 0.51 -40.86 15.47
N VAL A 689 -0.27 -40.88 16.55
CA VAL A 689 -1.71 -41.21 16.54
C VAL A 689 -2.47 -40.28 17.49
N HIS A 690 -3.54 -39.66 16.99
CA HIS A 690 -4.36 -38.70 17.71
C HIS A 690 -5.82 -39.16 17.82
N LEU A 691 -6.48 -38.82 18.92
CA LEU A 691 -7.94 -38.89 19.04
C LEU A 691 -8.55 -37.61 18.43
N LYS A 692 -9.22 -37.74 17.28
CA LYS A 692 -9.93 -36.65 16.60
C LYS A 692 -11.23 -36.28 17.32
N ARG A 693 -11.98 -37.29 17.77
CA ARG A 693 -13.28 -37.15 18.44
C ARG A 693 -13.68 -38.44 19.15
N GLU A 694 -14.26 -38.32 20.34
CA GLU A 694 -15.11 -39.34 20.96
C GLU A 694 -16.59 -38.99 20.69
N LEU A 695 -17.43 -39.97 20.33
CA LEU A 695 -18.89 -39.82 20.23
C LEU A 695 -19.57 -40.82 21.17
N ILE A 696 -20.62 -40.36 21.87
CA ILE A 696 -21.38 -41.17 22.82
C ILE A 696 -22.88 -40.94 22.59
N ASN A 697 -23.55 -41.93 21.99
CA ASN A 697 -25.00 -42.02 21.87
C ASN A 697 -25.51 -43.22 22.69
N PRO A 698 -26.81 -43.30 23.03
CA PRO A 698 -27.35 -44.36 23.90
C PRO A 698 -27.16 -45.80 23.38
N ASP A 699 -27.02 -45.98 22.06
CA ASP A 699 -26.90 -47.27 21.36
C ASP A 699 -25.59 -47.42 20.57
N TYR A 700 -24.82 -46.33 20.38
CA TYR A 700 -23.60 -46.29 19.59
C TYR A 700 -22.55 -45.35 20.17
N GLU A 701 -21.31 -45.82 20.33
CA GLU A 701 -20.16 -45.01 20.72
C GLU A 701 -19.02 -45.19 19.72
N HIS A 702 -18.14 -44.18 19.55
CA HIS A 702 -16.89 -44.39 18.83
C HIS A 702 -15.73 -43.51 19.31
N LEU A 703 -14.52 -44.06 19.17
CA LEU A 703 -13.29 -43.28 19.09
C LEU A 703 -12.92 -43.10 17.62
N TRP A 704 -12.73 -41.86 17.16
CA TRP A 704 -12.21 -41.53 15.82
C TRP A 704 -10.74 -41.17 15.94
N LEU A 705 -9.87 -41.99 15.35
CA LEU A 705 -8.41 -41.85 15.39
C LEU A 705 -7.87 -41.30 14.05
N GLU A 706 -6.83 -40.47 14.13
CA GLU A 706 -5.99 -40.06 13.00
C GLU A 706 -4.57 -40.59 13.21
N PHE A 707 -4.04 -41.33 12.25
CA PHE A 707 -2.65 -41.80 12.21
C PHE A 707 -1.85 -40.91 11.25
N HIS A 708 -0.68 -40.45 11.70
CA HIS A 708 0.22 -39.61 10.91
C HIS A 708 1.48 -40.36 10.50
N GLY A 709 1.92 -40.15 9.25
CA GLY A 709 3.07 -40.88 8.69
C GLY A 709 2.87 -42.40 8.66
N LEU A 710 1.64 -42.89 8.43
CA LEU A 710 1.35 -44.33 8.41
C LEU A 710 2.08 -45.00 7.23
N SER A 711 2.80 -46.09 7.47
CA SER A 711 3.52 -46.83 6.44
C SER A 711 3.42 -48.35 6.59
N LEU A 712 3.46 -49.06 5.46
CA LEU A 712 3.54 -50.52 5.40
C LEU A 712 4.34 -50.92 4.14
N GLY A 713 5.61 -51.29 4.34
CA GLY A 713 6.51 -51.57 3.21
C GLY A 713 6.69 -50.34 2.32
N THR A 714 6.34 -50.46 1.03
CA THR A 714 6.37 -49.34 0.07
C THR A 714 5.18 -48.39 0.18
N THR A 715 4.09 -48.77 0.84
CA THR A 715 2.92 -47.90 1.05
C THR A 715 3.24 -46.84 2.11
N GLN A 716 3.01 -45.57 1.79
CA GLN A 716 3.26 -44.42 2.65
C GLN A 716 2.05 -43.47 2.58
N LEU A 717 1.42 -43.19 3.73
CA LEU A 717 0.23 -42.35 3.85
C LEU A 717 0.48 -41.24 4.88
N LYS A 718 0.49 -39.98 4.44
CA LYS A 718 0.76 -38.82 5.31
C LYS A 718 -0.23 -38.71 6.48
N LYS A 719 -1.48 -39.10 6.22
CA LYS A 719 -2.60 -39.17 7.16
C LYS A 719 -3.45 -40.40 6.82
N PHE A 720 -4.02 -41.05 7.82
CA PHE A 720 -5.02 -42.11 7.67
C PHE A 720 -6.06 -41.97 8.79
N GLU A 721 -7.34 -42.13 8.47
CA GLU A 721 -8.44 -41.96 9.43
C GLU A 721 -9.21 -43.26 9.63
N ILE A 722 -9.54 -43.59 10.87
CA ILE A 722 -10.34 -44.77 11.21
C ILE A 722 -11.10 -44.54 12.51
N ARG A 723 -12.31 -45.10 12.63
CA ARG A 723 -13.07 -45.13 13.88
C ARG A 723 -13.19 -46.55 14.40
N LEU A 724 -12.97 -46.71 15.70
CA LEU A 724 -13.36 -47.91 16.44
C LEU A 724 -14.73 -47.62 17.05
N GLY A 725 -15.77 -48.15 16.42
CA GLY A 725 -17.16 -48.02 16.85
C GLY A 725 -17.60 -49.21 17.70
N ALA A 726 -18.47 -48.95 18.66
CA ALA A 726 -19.11 -49.92 19.54
C ALA A 726 -20.63 -49.82 19.35
N ALA A 727 -21.24 -50.82 18.72
CA ALA A 727 -22.68 -50.83 18.42
C ALA A 727 -23.50 -51.63 19.44
N LEU A 728 -24.77 -51.27 19.64
CA LEU A 728 -25.66 -51.86 20.65
C LEU A 728 -25.06 -51.81 22.06
N VAL A 729 -24.53 -50.63 22.43
CA VAL A 729 -24.06 -50.35 23.80
C VAL A 729 -25.24 -50.38 24.78
N GLN A 730 -25.00 -50.77 26.03
CA GLN A 730 -26.04 -50.94 27.04
C GLN A 730 -25.68 -50.20 28.34
N ALA A 731 -26.69 -49.82 29.11
CA ALA A 731 -26.50 -49.16 30.40
C ALA A 731 -25.72 -50.01 31.43
N THR A 732 -25.75 -51.34 31.28
CA THR A 732 -25.15 -52.31 32.22
C THR A 732 -23.93 -53.06 31.65
N GLY A 733 -23.44 -52.69 30.45
CA GLY A 733 -22.32 -53.40 29.82
C GLY A 733 -21.85 -52.76 28.51
N PHE A 734 -20.58 -52.98 28.18
CA PHE A 734 -20.03 -52.51 26.90
C PHE A 734 -20.39 -53.43 25.73
N SER A 735 -20.25 -52.93 24.52
CA SER A 735 -20.63 -53.62 23.28
C SER A 735 -19.94 -54.99 23.10
N GLN A 736 -20.58 -55.88 22.34
CA GLN A 736 -19.98 -57.11 21.78
C GLN A 736 -19.83 -57.05 20.24
N TYR A 737 -20.07 -55.87 19.66
CA TYR A 737 -20.16 -55.63 18.23
C TYR A 737 -19.21 -54.50 17.78
N PRO A 738 -17.90 -54.78 17.65
CA PRO A 738 -16.94 -53.82 17.09
C PRO A 738 -17.29 -53.44 15.65
N LYS A 739 -17.05 -52.17 15.33
CA LYS A 739 -17.00 -51.66 13.96
C LYS A 739 -15.64 -51.01 13.73
N PHE A 740 -15.00 -51.35 12.62
CA PHE A 740 -13.92 -50.53 12.08
C PHE A 740 -14.47 -49.72 10.90
N GLU A 741 -14.58 -48.41 11.08
CA GLU A 741 -15.11 -47.48 10.09
C GLU A 741 -13.96 -46.69 9.46
N ILE A 742 -13.78 -46.78 8.15
CA ILE A 742 -12.75 -46.05 7.42
C ILE A 742 -13.43 -45.00 6.53
N PRO A 743 -13.54 -43.73 6.97
CA PRO A 743 -14.09 -42.64 6.18
C PRO A 743 -13.13 -42.17 5.09
N LEU A 744 -13.56 -41.23 4.25
CA LEU A 744 -12.65 -40.43 3.43
C LEU A 744 -11.77 -39.54 4.33
N ILE A 745 -10.46 -39.48 4.03
CA ILE A 745 -9.52 -38.60 4.72
C ILE A 745 -9.93 -37.15 4.44
N ASP A 746 -10.08 -36.35 5.50
CA ASP A 746 -10.59 -34.98 5.48
C ASP A 746 -11.90 -34.82 4.68
N GLY A 747 -12.72 -35.88 4.64
CA GLY A 747 -13.98 -35.95 3.90
C GLY A 747 -13.85 -35.99 2.36
N LYS A 748 -12.63 -36.08 1.82
CA LYS A 748 -12.35 -35.88 0.38
C LYS A 748 -11.56 -37.01 -0.27
N THR A 749 -10.51 -37.49 0.39
CA THR A 749 -9.49 -38.35 -0.24
C THR A 749 -9.71 -39.81 0.13
N LYS A 750 -9.66 -40.72 -0.85
CA LYS A 750 -9.67 -42.16 -0.57
C LYS A 750 -8.45 -42.55 0.27
N PRO A 751 -8.59 -43.36 1.32
CA PRO A 751 -7.47 -43.82 2.15
C PRO A 751 -6.59 -44.89 1.48
N PHE A 752 -7.12 -45.62 0.49
CA PHE A 752 -6.42 -46.62 -0.33
C PHE A 752 -7.22 -46.91 -1.62
N GLU A 753 -6.63 -47.65 -2.56
CA GLU A 753 -7.14 -47.76 -3.93
C GLU A 753 -8.51 -48.45 -4.02
N SER A 754 -8.65 -49.63 -3.42
CA SER A 754 -9.89 -50.43 -3.46
C SER A 754 -10.97 -49.96 -2.47
N TRP A 755 -10.77 -48.82 -1.80
CA TRP A 755 -11.79 -48.23 -0.93
C TRP A 755 -13.06 -47.91 -1.72
N TYR A 756 -14.22 -48.23 -1.14
CA TYR A 756 -15.54 -47.87 -1.64
C TYR A 756 -16.45 -47.53 -0.47
N ALA A 757 -17.50 -46.75 -0.73
CA ALA A 757 -18.54 -46.48 0.26
C ALA A 757 -19.42 -47.73 0.44
N GLU A 758 -19.38 -48.33 1.63
CA GLU A 758 -20.31 -49.39 2.04
C GLU A 758 -21.54 -48.79 2.70
N SER A 759 -21.34 -47.72 3.48
CA SER A 759 -22.37 -46.99 4.21
C SER A 759 -22.01 -45.49 4.31
N HIS A 760 -22.94 -44.70 4.83
CA HIS A 760 -22.78 -43.25 5.01
C HIS A 760 -23.30 -42.86 6.41
N ASP A 761 -22.75 -41.79 6.97
CA ASP A 761 -23.27 -41.09 8.16
C ASP A 761 -23.15 -39.56 8.00
N ASP A 762 -23.50 -38.79 9.03
CA ASP A 762 -23.44 -37.32 9.01
C ASP A 762 -22.04 -36.75 8.73
N SER A 763 -20.99 -37.57 8.87
CA SER A 763 -19.60 -37.22 8.56
C SER A 763 -19.13 -37.77 7.20
N GLY A 764 -20.05 -38.28 6.37
CA GLY A 764 -19.82 -38.64 4.98
C GLY A 764 -19.82 -40.15 4.68
N ALA A 765 -19.21 -40.50 3.53
CA ALA A 765 -19.10 -41.87 3.06
C ALA A 765 -18.00 -42.66 3.80
N LYS A 766 -18.27 -43.93 4.12
CA LYS A 766 -17.33 -44.81 4.83
C LYS A 766 -17.34 -46.25 4.30
N LEU A 767 -16.22 -46.93 4.49
CA LEU A 767 -16.14 -48.39 4.47
C LEU A 767 -16.32 -48.89 5.92
N GLU A 768 -17.32 -49.71 6.19
CA GLU A 768 -17.60 -50.24 7.54
C GLU A 768 -17.36 -51.75 7.58
N LEU A 769 -16.52 -52.21 8.50
CA LEU A 769 -16.28 -53.63 8.80
C LEU A 769 -16.87 -53.96 10.18
N ARG A 770 -17.96 -54.74 10.21
CA ARG A 770 -18.64 -55.15 11.45
C ARG A 770 -18.09 -56.47 11.97
N PHE A 771 -18.08 -56.62 13.29
CA PHE A 771 -17.63 -57.80 14.03
C PHE A 771 -18.69 -58.23 15.05
N SER A 772 -18.68 -59.50 15.42
CA SER A 772 -19.53 -60.11 16.44
C SER A 772 -18.64 -61.00 17.30
N ILE A 773 -18.28 -60.52 18.50
CA ILE A 773 -17.31 -61.20 19.39
C ILE A 773 -17.85 -62.56 19.86
N ASP A 774 -19.14 -62.58 20.22
CA ASP A 774 -19.94 -63.73 20.63
C ASP A 774 -19.96 -64.87 19.59
N LYS A 775 -20.20 -64.52 18.32
CA LYS A 775 -20.31 -65.46 17.18
C LYS A 775 -18.98 -65.72 16.49
N ASN A 776 -17.92 -65.04 16.92
CA ASN A 776 -16.61 -65.09 16.30
C ASN A 776 -16.64 -64.79 14.78
N ALA A 777 -17.43 -63.80 14.36
CA ALA A 777 -17.70 -63.51 12.96
C ALA A 777 -17.42 -62.03 12.60
N PHE A 778 -17.12 -61.76 11.33
CA PHE A 778 -16.97 -60.40 10.80
C PHE A 778 -17.45 -60.31 9.33
N ASP A 779 -17.52 -59.11 8.76
CA ASP A 779 -18.03 -58.83 7.40
C ASP A 779 -17.11 -59.35 6.26
N VAL A 780 -17.00 -60.67 6.11
CA VAL A 780 -16.23 -61.35 5.04
C VAL A 780 -16.63 -60.87 3.64
N ALA A 781 -17.91 -60.53 3.41
CA ALA A 781 -18.42 -60.05 2.12
C ALA A 781 -18.05 -58.58 1.80
N VAL A 782 -17.74 -57.76 2.82
CA VAL A 782 -17.18 -56.42 2.64
C VAL A 782 -15.67 -56.55 2.40
N TRP A 783 -15.02 -57.40 3.20
CA TRP A 783 -13.58 -57.71 3.15
C TRP A 783 -13.14 -58.30 1.81
N SER A 784 -13.90 -59.23 1.23
CA SER A 784 -13.54 -59.96 0.00
C SER A 784 -13.41 -59.06 -1.23
N LYS A 785 -14.11 -57.91 -1.25
CA LYS A 785 -14.11 -56.92 -2.34
C LYS A 785 -12.84 -56.07 -2.42
N LEU A 786 -12.03 -56.05 -1.35
CA LEU A 786 -10.81 -55.25 -1.28
C LEU A 786 -9.65 -55.92 -2.03
N ALA A 787 -8.69 -55.14 -2.51
CA ALA A 787 -7.43 -55.65 -3.05
C ALA A 787 -6.59 -56.28 -1.93
N ASP A 788 -5.76 -57.29 -2.22
CA ASP A 788 -5.03 -58.03 -1.18
C ASP A 788 -3.97 -57.18 -0.45
N ALA A 789 -3.43 -56.14 -1.11
CA ALA A 789 -2.61 -55.12 -0.46
C ALA A 789 -3.40 -54.30 0.58
N ASP A 790 -4.63 -53.90 0.24
CA ASP A 790 -5.49 -53.12 1.13
C ASP A 790 -6.05 -53.98 2.27
N LYS A 791 -6.35 -55.27 2.02
CA LYS A 791 -6.62 -56.27 3.07
C LYS A 791 -5.43 -56.40 4.03
N ALA A 792 -4.19 -56.40 3.51
CA ALA A 792 -2.99 -56.45 4.35
C ALA A 792 -2.83 -55.18 5.19
N LEU A 793 -3.04 -53.99 4.60
CA LEU A 793 -3.02 -52.71 5.29
C LEU A 793 -4.06 -52.64 6.41
N LEU A 794 -5.34 -52.88 6.10
CA LEU A 794 -6.42 -52.85 7.09
C LEU A 794 -6.22 -53.88 8.20
N ALA A 795 -5.79 -55.11 7.86
CA ALA A 795 -5.52 -56.12 8.88
C ALA A 795 -4.43 -55.63 9.84
N ARG A 796 -3.34 -55.06 9.32
CA ARG A 796 -2.27 -54.51 10.16
C ARG A 796 -2.72 -53.33 11.02
N VAL A 797 -3.57 -52.43 10.51
CA VAL A 797 -4.14 -51.33 11.31
C VAL A 797 -5.04 -51.86 12.42
N ILE A 798 -5.86 -52.90 12.15
CA ILE A 798 -6.70 -53.56 13.16
C ILE A 798 -5.81 -54.23 14.23
N TYR A 799 -4.75 -54.95 13.84
CA TYR A 799 -3.79 -55.53 14.79
C TYR A 799 -3.06 -54.48 15.64
N ALA A 800 -2.77 -53.30 15.09
CA ALA A 800 -2.11 -52.22 15.82
C ALA A 800 -3.07 -51.42 16.73
N MET A 801 -4.39 -51.58 16.59
CA MET A 801 -5.37 -50.77 17.32
C MET A 801 -5.25 -50.89 18.85
N PRO A 802 -5.09 -52.08 19.47
CA PRO A 802 -4.93 -52.18 20.92
C PRO A 802 -3.71 -51.43 21.46
N ASP A 803 -2.62 -51.33 20.69
CA ASP A 803 -1.39 -50.65 21.09
C ASP A 803 -1.42 -49.15 20.76
N ALA A 804 -2.12 -48.74 19.70
CA ALA A 804 -2.44 -47.33 19.44
C ALA A 804 -3.28 -46.71 20.56
N LEU A 805 -4.28 -47.46 21.06
CA LEU A 805 -5.09 -47.05 22.21
C LEU A 805 -4.25 -46.96 23.51
N LYS A 806 -3.29 -47.87 23.73
CA LYS A 806 -2.33 -47.76 24.85
C LYS A 806 -1.39 -46.56 24.71
N ARG A 807 -1.01 -46.16 23.49
CA ARG A 807 -0.24 -44.91 23.25
C ARG A 807 -1.05 -43.67 23.64
N LEU A 808 -2.34 -43.60 23.29
CA LEU A 808 -3.23 -42.50 23.68
C LEU A 808 -3.45 -42.44 25.22
N ASP A 809 -3.56 -43.59 25.89
CA ASP A 809 -3.59 -43.70 27.36
C ASP A 809 -2.28 -43.18 28.00
N ALA A 810 -1.12 -43.60 27.47
CA ALA A 810 0.19 -43.13 27.92
C ALA A 810 0.43 -41.62 27.66
N GLN A 811 -0.14 -41.07 26.59
CA GLN A 811 -0.20 -39.63 26.31
C GLN A 811 -1.17 -38.88 27.24
N LYS A 812 -1.92 -39.58 28.11
CA LYS A 812 -2.92 -39.03 29.05
C LYS A 812 -4.10 -38.34 28.37
N VAL A 813 -4.48 -38.80 27.17
CA VAL A 813 -5.68 -38.31 26.49
C VAL A 813 -6.92 -38.71 27.30
N SER A 814 -7.85 -37.77 27.52
CA SER A 814 -9.06 -38.00 28.31
C SER A 814 -10.24 -38.44 27.44
N ILE A 815 -10.96 -39.48 27.87
CA ILE A 815 -12.17 -40.03 27.26
C ILE A 815 -13.13 -40.52 28.35
N HIS A 816 -14.41 -40.67 28.03
CA HIS A 816 -15.44 -40.97 29.05
C HIS A 816 -15.42 -42.43 29.53
N ARG A 817 -15.11 -43.39 28.65
CA ARG A 817 -14.86 -44.79 29.04
C ARG A 817 -13.38 -45.05 29.17
N SER A 818 -12.97 -45.82 30.18
CA SER A 818 -11.57 -46.12 30.42
C SER A 818 -10.88 -46.76 29.20
N TRP A 819 -9.62 -46.36 28.94
CA TRP A 819 -8.83 -46.93 27.84
C TRP A 819 -8.76 -48.45 27.88
N ALA A 820 -8.64 -49.05 29.08
CA ALA A 820 -8.72 -50.50 29.27
C ALA A 820 -9.98 -51.16 28.66
N THR A 821 -11.12 -50.47 28.66
CA THR A 821 -12.37 -50.96 28.03
C THR A 821 -12.22 -51.04 26.52
N TRP A 822 -11.75 -49.96 25.89
CA TRP A 822 -11.52 -49.89 24.44
C TRP A 822 -10.37 -50.80 23.97
N VAL A 823 -9.28 -50.90 24.75
CA VAL A 823 -8.14 -51.79 24.48
C VAL A 823 -8.58 -53.26 24.50
N ASN A 824 -9.37 -53.68 25.49
CA ASN A 824 -9.92 -55.04 25.54
C ASN A 824 -10.83 -55.31 24.34
N PHE A 825 -11.76 -54.40 24.04
CA PHE A 825 -12.69 -54.49 22.91
C PHE A 825 -11.99 -54.60 21.55
N ALA A 826 -10.93 -53.81 21.32
CA ALA A 826 -10.07 -53.94 20.15
C ALA A 826 -9.32 -55.29 20.11
N THR A 827 -8.89 -55.79 21.28
CA THR A 827 -8.21 -57.09 21.41
C THR A 827 -9.15 -58.28 21.18
N ASP A 828 -10.43 -58.18 21.53
CA ASP A 828 -11.46 -59.15 21.16
C ASP A 828 -11.72 -59.14 19.64
N ALA A 829 -11.82 -57.96 19.03
CA ALA A 829 -11.98 -57.83 17.56
C ALA A 829 -10.79 -58.42 16.78
N VAL A 830 -9.55 -58.23 17.28
CA VAL A 830 -8.34 -58.88 16.76
C VAL A 830 -8.45 -60.41 16.83
N ARG A 831 -8.86 -60.97 17.98
CA ARG A 831 -9.02 -62.44 18.14
C ARG A 831 -10.07 -63.02 17.18
N VAL A 832 -11.13 -62.27 16.84
CA VAL A 832 -12.09 -62.66 15.79
C VAL A 832 -11.40 -62.71 14.42
N LEU A 833 -10.62 -61.69 14.06
CA LEU A 833 -9.91 -61.61 12.77
C LEU A 833 -8.88 -62.73 12.59
N GLU A 834 -8.17 -63.13 13.66
CA GLU A 834 -7.17 -64.21 13.63
C GLU A 834 -7.78 -65.59 13.37
N ARG A 835 -8.90 -65.91 14.04
CA ARG A 835 -9.60 -67.18 13.86
C ARG A 835 -10.19 -67.30 12.46
N ASN A 836 -10.80 -66.23 11.93
CA ASN A 836 -11.30 -66.18 10.55
C ASN A 836 -10.16 -66.14 9.49
N ARG A 837 -8.89 -66.08 9.91
CA ARG A 837 -7.71 -66.18 9.04
C ARG A 837 -7.06 -67.57 9.02
N THR A 838 -7.45 -68.47 9.93
CA THR A 838 -6.75 -69.75 10.16
C THR A 838 -7.56 -70.99 9.76
N GLU A 839 -8.83 -70.85 9.39
CA GLU A 839 -9.60 -71.94 8.78
C GLU A 839 -9.38 -72.01 7.24
N PRO A 840 -8.88 -73.14 6.70
CA PRO A 840 -8.90 -73.38 5.25
C PRO A 840 -10.32 -73.71 4.78
N ALA A 841 -10.68 -73.23 3.59
CA ALA A 841 -12.06 -73.23 3.11
C ALA A 841 -12.73 -74.61 3.06
N LYS A 842 -13.74 -74.83 3.92
CA LYS A 842 -14.78 -75.85 3.75
C LYS A 842 -16.10 -75.20 3.34
N LEU A 843 -16.35 -75.19 2.03
CA LEU A 843 -17.61 -74.72 1.45
C LEU A 843 -18.72 -75.77 1.61
N ALA A 844 -19.86 -75.34 2.15
CA ALA A 844 -21.18 -75.87 1.81
C ALA A 844 -22.19 -74.71 1.88
N PRO A 845 -23.06 -74.50 0.87
CA PRO A 845 -23.94 -73.32 0.84
C PRO A 845 -25.21 -73.54 1.67
N SER A 846 -25.49 -72.62 2.61
CA SER A 846 -26.84 -72.45 3.15
C SER A 846 -27.62 -71.48 2.26
N ALA A 847 -28.80 -71.88 1.81
CA ALA A 847 -29.60 -71.11 0.86
C ALA A 847 -30.27 -69.89 1.53
N ALA A 848 -30.39 -68.79 0.79
CA ALA A 848 -31.12 -67.61 1.24
C ALA A 848 -32.64 -67.90 1.35
N PRO A 849 -33.30 -67.58 2.48
CA PRO A 849 -34.75 -67.62 2.58
C PRO A 849 -35.37 -66.54 1.69
N LYS A 850 -35.91 -66.93 0.53
CA LYS A 850 -36.88 -66.09 -0.19
C LYS A 850 -38.23 -66.24 0.49
N LEU A 851 -38.82 -65.12 0.93
CA LEU A 851 -40.26 -65.02 1.16
C LEU A 851 -40.80 -63.79 0.43
N GLN A 852 -41.91 -64.00 -0.28
CA GLN A 852 -42.70 -62.97 -0.97
C GLN A 852 -44.02 -62.73 -0.20
N PRO A 853 -44.73 -61.61 -0.45
CA PRO A 853 -45.71 -61.07 0.48
C PRO A 853 -47.15 -61.61 0.28
N PRO A 854 -48.02 -61.40 1.27
CA PRO A 854 -49.47 -61.34 1.06
C PRO A 854 -50.09 -59.96 1.37
N THR A 855 -50.96 -59.51 0.47
CA THR A 855 -52.06 -58.55 0.67
C THR A 855 -53.16 -59.15 1.59
N ALA A 856 -54.12 -58.44 2.19
CA ALA A 856 -54.48 -57.01 2.27
C ALA A 856 -55.23 -56.71 3.60
N ALA A 857 -55.63 -55.45 3.84
CA ALA A 857 -56.26 -54.97 5.07
C ALA A 857 -57.78 -55.23 5.21
N PRO A 858 -58.36 -54.96 6.39
CA PRO A 858 -59.52 -54.06 6.45
C PRO A 858 -59.31 -52.84 7.40
N GLN A 859 -60.26 -51.90 7.36
CA GLN A 859 -60.14 -50.53 7.91
C GLN A 859 -60.74 -50.36 9.32
N ALA A 860 -60.26 -49.33 10.04
CA ALA A 860 -61.05 -48.55 11.01
C ALA A 860 -60.73 -47.06 10.81
N ALA A 861 -61.69 -46.16 11.05
CA ALA A 861 -61.68 -44.82 10.46
C ALA A 861 -61.17 -43.69 11.37
N ALA A 862 -60.61 -42.65 10.74
CA ALA A 862 -60.57 -41.28 11.25
C ALA A 862 -61.53 -40.41 10.40
N PRO A 863 -62.17 -39.36 10.97
CA PRO A 863 -63.22 -38.60 10.28
C PRO A 863 -62.70 -37.65 9.19
N GLN A 864 -63.62 -37.23 8.31
CA GLN A 864 -63.35 -36.49 7.07
C GLN A 864 -63.28 -34.97 7.23
N ALA A 865 -62.59 -34.32 6.29
CA ALA A 865 -62.94 -32.99 5.77
C ALA A 865 -62.57 -32.94 4.27
N GLU A 866 -63.41 -32.29 3.44
CA GLU A 866 -63.26 -32.29 1.98
C GLU A 866 -62.57 -31.02 1.42
N PRO A 867 -62.01 -31.08 0.18
CA PRO A 867 -61.38 -29.96 -0.54
C PRO A 867 -62.43 -29.31 -1.50
N PRO A 868 -62.10 -28.60 -2.63
CA PRO A 868 -60.81 -28.09 -3.13
C PRO A 868 -60.81 -26.64 -3.64
N SER A 869 -59.62 -26.11 -3.93
CA SER A 869 -59.42 -25.09 -4.98
C SER A 869 -58.04 -25.27 -5.66
N LYS A 870 -57.89 -24.77 -6.90
CA LYS A 870 -56.82 -25.14 -7.85
C LYS A 870 -55.61 -24.17 -7.84
N PRO A 871 -54.44 -24.57 -8.42
CA PRO A 871 -53.15 -23.96 -8.10
C PRO A 871 -52.71 -22.82 -9.03
N LEU A 872 -51.67 -22.09 -8.60
CA LEU A 872 -50.76 -21.31 -9.46
C LEU A 872 -49.33 -21.90 -9.41
N ALA A 873 -48.47 -21.49 -10.35
CA ALA A 873 -47.22 -22.19 -10.67
C ALA A 873 -46.01 -21.86 -9.75
N PRO A 874 -45.06 -22.79 -9.58
CA PRO A 874 -43.80 -22.55 -8.87
C PRO A 874 -42.77 -21.80 -9.73
N LEU A 875 -41.89 -21.04 -9.07
CA LEU A 875 -40.68 -20.45 -9.67
C LEU A 875 -39.57 -21.51 -9.88
N PRO A 876 -38.65 -21.31 -10.85
CA PRO A 876 -37.65 -22.31 -11.23
C PRO A 876 -36.44 -22.38 -10.29
N ALA A 877 -35.68 -23.48 -10.39
CA ALA A 877 -34.58 -23.82 -9.50
C ALA A 877 -33.26 -23.07 -9.78
N GLU A 878 -32.45 -22.91 -8.73
CA GLU A 878 -31.05 -22.49 -8.85
C GLU A 878 -30.17 -23.61 -9.48
N PRO A 879 -29.25 -23.27 -10.40
CA PRO A 879 -28.42 -24.26 -11.10
C PRO A 879 -27.13 -24.61 -10.36
N LYS A 880 -26.61 -25.80 -10.66
CA LYS A 880 -25.33 -26.32 -10.14
C LYS A 880 -24.15 -25.45 -10.59
N ALA A 881 -23.22 -25.19 -9.68
CA ALA A 881 -21.89 -24.70 -10.04
C ALA A 881 -21.15 -25.71 -10.93
N ALA A 882 -20.40 -25.21 -11.92
CA ALA A 882 -19.56 -26.01 -12.80
C ALA A 882 -18.27 -25.23 -13.10
N ASP A 883 -17.12 -25.82 -12.81
CA ASP A 883 -15.82 -25.22 -13.09
C ASP A 883 -15.63 -25.00 -14.60
N LYS A 884 -15.36 -23.74 -14.97
CA LYS A 884 -14.81 -23.39 -16.27
C LYS A 884 -13.68 -22.40 -16.10
N VAL A 885 -12.47 -22.87 -16.40
CA VAL A 885 -11.28 -22.03 -16.57
C VAL A 885 -11.54 -21.01 -17.68
N ILE A 886 -11.39 -19.72 -17.36
CA ILE A 886 -11.44 -18.63 -18.33
C ILE A 886 -10.03 -18.06 -18.48
N HIS A 887 -9.43 -18.24 -19.66
CA HIS A 887 -8.25 -17.48 -20.05
C HIS A 887 -8.65 -16.02 -20.30
N ILE A 888 -8.00 -15.07 -19.62
CA ILE A 888 -8.08 -13.65 -19.95
C ILE A 888 -6.87 -13.31 -20.83
N ALA A 889 -7.12 -12.97 -22.09
CA ALA A 889 -6.09 -12.49 -23.00
C ALA A 889 -5.89 -10.98 -22.82
N ALA A 890 -4.64 -10.53 -22.72
CA ALA A 890 -4.31 -9.12 -22.66
C ALA A 890 -4.30 -8.50 -24.08
N THR A 891 -5.30 -7.68 -24.40
CA THR A 891 -5.34 -6.86 -25.62
C THR A 891 -5.20 -5.38 -25.29
N PRO A 892 -4.17 -4.66 -25.81
CA PRO A 892 -4.00 -3.23 -25.53
C PRO A 892 -4.97 -2.37 -26.32
N VAL A 893 -5.37 -1.23 -25.74
CA VAL A 893 -6.23 -0.21 -26.36
C VAL A 893 -5.42 1.09 -26.53
N PRO A 894 -5.48 1.78 -27.69
CA PRO A 894 -4.41 2.70 -28.09
C PRO A 894 -4.61 4.15 -27.63
N SER A 895 -3.51 4.81 -27.22
CA SER A 895 -3.45 6.27 -27.09
C SER A 895 -3.13 6.94 -28.44
N LYS A 896 -3.87 8.00 -28.79
CA LYS A 896 -3.64 8.80 -30.00
C LYS A 896 -2.82 10.05 -29.70
N TYR A 897 -1.49 9.93 -29.69
CA TYR A 897 -0.59 11.06 -29.98
C TYR A 897 0.58 10.57 -30.83
N ASN A 898 0.57 10.94 -32.11
CA ASN A 898 1.60 10.52 -33.06
C ASN A 898 1.68 11.53 -34.22
N MET A 899 2.62 12.48 -34.16
CA MET A 899 3.30 13.09 -35.32
C MET A 899 4.34 14.14 -34.88
N ALA A 900 5.58 13.68 -34.65
CA ALA A 900 6.80 14.45 -34.86
C ALA A 900 7.98 13.47 -35.02
N ASN A 901 8.80 13.65 -36.07
CA ASN A 901 10.10 12.99 -36.31
C ASN A 901 10.17 11.46 -36.13
N GLY A 902 9.90 10.72 -37.21
CA GLY A 902 9.96 9.26 -37.22
C GLY A 902 11.37 8.67 -37.25
N MET A 903 11.80 8.03 -36.16
CA MET A 903 12.73 6.89 -36.16
C MET A 903 12.21 5.83 -35.18
N THR A 904 12.18 4.57 -35.60
CA THR A 904 11.71 3.49 -34.71
C THR A 904 12.83 2.99 -33.79
N ALA A 905 12.50 2.55 -32.58
CA ALA A 905 13.47 2.06 -31.60
C ALA A 905 14.38 0.93 -32.12
N LYS A 906 13.90 0.13 -33.07
CA LYS A 906 14.67 -0.94 -33.73
C LYS A 906 15.78 -0.38 -34.64
N GLN A 907 15.52 0.73 -35.33
CA GLN A 907 16.52 1.44 -36.15
C GLN A 907 17.55 2.16 -35.27
N ALA A 908 17.12 2.78 -34.15
CA ALA A 908 18.04 3.38 -33.18
C ALA A 908 19.02 2.34 -32.57
N LYS A 909 18.53 1.13 -32.28
CA LYS A 909 19.35 0.02 -31.76
C LYS A 909 20.33 -0.56 -32.80
N GLN A 910 20.07 -0.41 -34.10
CA GLN A 910 21.05 -0.70 -35.16
C GLN A 910 22.06 0.45 -35.34
N ALA A 911 21.61 1.70 -35.35
CA ALA A 911 22.50 2.86 -35.52
C ALA A 911 23.57 2.97 -34.40
N ARG A 912 23.22 2.66 -33.14
CA ARG A 912 24.20 2.61 -32.04
C ARG A 912 25.18 1.41 -32.13
N ARG A 913 24.85 0.35 -32.87
CA ARG A 913 25.73 -0.81 -33.10
C ARG A 913 26.69 -0.64 -34.29
N ALA A 914 26.55 0.44 -35.06
CA ALA A 914 27.44 0.79 -36.18
C ALA A 914 28.38 1.97 -35.84
N LYS A 915 28.53 2.29 -34.54
CA LYS A 915 29.33 3.42 -34.04
C LYS A 915 30.04 3.09 -32.72
N ALA A 916 30.37 1.81 -32.53
CA ALA A 916 31.16 1.21 -31.47
C ALA A 916 32.07 0.16 -32.12
#